data_AF-A0A9X2FFI8-F1
#
_entry.id   AF-A0A9X2FFI8-F1
#
_cell.length_a   1.000
_cell.length_b   1.000
_cell.length_c   1.000
_cell.angle_alpha   90.00
_cell.angle_beta   90.00
_cell.angle_gamma   90.00
#
_symmetry.space_group_name_H-M   'P 1'
#
loop_
_entity.id
_entity.type
_entity.pdbx_description
1 polymer ?
#
loop_
_entity_poly.entity_id
_entity_poly.type
_entity_poly.pdbx_seq_one_letter_code
_entity_poly.pdbx_strand_id
1 'polypeptide(L)'
;MNWDNIKLVWRREMRDQLRDRRTLFVIGILPLLIYPMMGIAFSRLSQFVRQNTATVSVVGYEQLADLEDVPALLDDGRFAEDLFQQPGLSERINVISVVGSAENLEKQKQGMKQGMTDLVVYFPPGFAERLATIRQAMREESEAEGRQALPNPPNPIVYYDTRDESQLANSRVQVLLDRWQSRIVRNNLIAGRIPIEITRPFHVESQNIAPAGGRQAAFWSKLLPFIVFVCALTGAFYPAVDLCAGEKERGTLETLLTSPAQRGEIVGGKLLTVITFSIGSALCNLASMAITGQLIIKQLNAITGPGQDPLTAPSLTSIAWLLIALLPMAVMFSATSLALASLARSTKEGQYYLMPLFLVCMPLMMLPLLPGIELNLPTSLVPISGMVLLMQAAMESKLALAATYVLPVALVTLGCCAVAVRWAVSQFNQESVLFRDTENFDLLTWARWAYAHRPPTPTLGAAALLIALIFLSQFIAQSISFDITQPSGFVKMILVSQSCILLPTLLMGLLAVSSMRRTFLLAERIPWLSVLTGIALAVVMQPIGTALIELLDPILPLPPGLAELAEKLGSDATLPLGMVLLLMAVLPAICEELAFRGFVLSGLRERLSPGWAIVGSAVFFGLAHPTALQQTVCAAFLGLLLGYIAVKSRQITPCVAFHMSYNGLQLLRTSFADSLADLPRAEWVFRPSSAEAVRLGFTTPVVILCGLAAIALLWQVGPSMYTSAETYGSKDDASSPLPKAAAAEQTRL
;
A
#
# COMPACT_ATOMS: atom_id res chain seq x y z
N MET A 1 -25.77 -27.28 19.90
CA MET A 1 -26.32 -26.46 18.79
C MET A 1 -27.30 -27.30 18.00
N ASN A 2 -28.57 -26.96 18.09
CA ASN A 2 -29.62 -27.52 17.25
C ASN A 2 -29.72 -26.74 15.93
N TRP A 3 -29.58 -27.44 14.81
CA TRP A 3 -29.63 -26.83 13.48
C TRP A 3 -31.02 -26.26 13.14
N ASP A 4 -32.08 -26.81 13.70
CA ASP A 4 -33.45 -26.33 13.48
C ASP A 4 -33.64 -24.93 14.05
N ASN A 5 -33.08 -24.66 15.24
CA ASN A 5 -33.09 -23.32 15.85
C ASN A 5 -32.34 -22.31 14.98
N ILE A 6 -31.15 -22.68 14.49
CA ILE A 6 -30.33 -21.83 13.61
C ILE A 6 -31.11 -21.51 12.32
N LYS A 7 -31.73 -22.53 11.71
CA LYS A 7 -32.52 -22.38 10.49
C LYS A 7 -33.76 -21.51 10.69
N LEU A 8 -34.42 -21.62 11.85
CA LEU A 8 -35.57 -20.77 12.22
C LEU A 8 -35.15 -19.31 12.36
N VAL A 9 -34.07 -19.03 13.10
CA VAL A 9 -33.52 -17.68 13.24
C VAL A 9 -33.12 -17.16 11.86
N TRP A 10 -32.35 -17.90 11.07
CA TRP A 10 -31.96 -17.51 9.71
C TRP A 10 -33.17 -17.17 8.83
N ARG A 11 -34.22 -18.00 8.83
CA ARG A 11 -35.46 -17.74 8.05
C ARG A 11 -36.17 -16.47 8.49
N ARG A 12 -36.20 -16.19 9.79
CA ARG A 12 -36.75 -14.96 10.34
C ARG A 12 -35.95 -13.76 9.83
N GLU A 13 -34.64 -13.78 10.08
CA GLU A 13 -33.74 -12.68 9.74
C GLU A 13 -33.71 -12.39 8.23
N MET A 14 -33.68 -13.44 7.39
CA MET A 14 -33.80 -13.29 5.94
C MET A 14 -35.10 -12.61 5.54
N ARG A 15 -36.23 -12.97 6.17
CA ARG A 15 -37.53 -12.37 5.85
C ARG A 15 -37.56 -10.89 6.23
N ASP A 16 -36.98 -10.54 7.37
CA ASP A 16 -36.94 -9.17 7.87
C ASP A 16 -36.04 -8.31 6.96
N GLN A 17 -34.86 -8.80 6.58
CA GLN A 17 -33.95 -8.12 5.65
C GLN A 17 -34.53 -7.96 4.24
N LEU A 18 -35.21 -8.99 3.70
CA LEU A 18 -35.85 -8.91 2.38
C LEU A 18 -37.07 -7.96 2.36
N ARG A 19 -37.58 -7.54 3.52
CA ARG A 19 -38.63 -6.51 3.61
C ARG A 19 -38.04 -5.10 3.67
N ASP A 20 -36.78 -4.96 4.07
CA ASP A 20 -36.11 -3.67 4.07
C ASP A 20 -35.68 -3.27 2.65
N ARG A 21 -36.50 -2.38 2.07
CA ARG A 21 -36.28 -1.81 0.73
C ARG A 21 -34.94 -1.08 0.63
N ARG A 22 -34.47 -0.46 1.71
CA ARG A 22 -33.20 0.28 1.71
C ARG A 22 -32.03 -0.69 1.58
N THR A 23 -32.03 -1.74 2.39
CA THR A 23 -30.99 -2.76 2.36
C THR A 23 -30.98 -3.51 1.02
N LEU A 24 -32.14 -3.89 0.49
CA LEU A 24 -32.24 -4.49 -0.84
C LEU A 24 -31.76 -3.57 -1.97
N PHE A 25 -32.10 -2.27 -1.90
CA PHE A 25 -31.64 -1.30 -2.89
C PHE A 25 -30.13 -1.16 -2.85
N VAL A 26 -29.52 -0.98 -1.67
CA VAL A 26 -28.07 -0.79 -1.54
C VAL A 26 -27.28 -2.05 -1.92
N ILE A 27 -27.76 -3.23 -1.54
CA ILE A 27 -27.01 -4.49 -1.75
C ILE A 27 -27.20 -5.07 -3.16
N GLY A 28 -28.42 -4.97 -3.71
CA GLY A 28 -28.77 -5.57 -5.00
C GLY A 28 -28.80 -4.57 -6.14
N ILE A 29 -29.60 -3.50 -6.00
CA ILE A 29 -29.95 -2.61 -7.12
C ILE A 29 -28.84 -1.58 -7.39
N LEU A 30 -28.29 -0.96 -6.36
CA LEU A 30 -27.30 0.10 -6.48
C LEU A 30 -26.06 -0.36 -7.26
N PRO A 31 -25.46 -1.53 -6.98
CA PRO A 31 -24.31 -1.97 -7.77
C PRO A 31 -24.69 -2.35 -9.21
N LEU A 32 -25.90 -2.89 -9.42
CA LEU A 32 -26.45 -3.12 -10.75
C LEU A 32 -26.54 -1.83 -11.59
N LEU A 33 -26.70 -0.66 -10.95
CA LEU A 33 -26.75 0.65 -11.60
C LEU A 33 -25.38 1.34 -11.71
N ILE A 34 -24.50 1.16 -10.71
CA ILE A 34 -23.20 1.83 -10.66
C ILE A 34 -22.31 1.43 -11.86
N TYR A 35 -22.14 0.14 -12.14
CA TYR A 35 -21.24 -0.28 -13.23
C TYR A 35 -21.71 0.15 -14.62
N PRO A 36 -23.00 0.03 -14.99
CA PRO A 36 -23.48 0.59 -16.26
C PRO A 36 -23.32 2.11 -16.31
N MET A 37 -23.62 2.81 -15.23
CA MET A 37 -23.48 4.27 -15.17
C MET A 37 -22.01 4.68 -15.33
N MET A 38 -21.08 3.98 -14.68
CA MET A 38 -19.65 4.21 -14.82
C MET A 38 -19.16 3.88 -16.23
N GLY A 39 -19.66 2.80 -16.84
CA GLY A 39 -19.36 2.44 -18.23
C GLY A 39 -19.88 3.49 -19.24
N ILE A 40 -21.09 4.03 -19.03
CA ILE A 40 -21.65 5.13 -19.83
C ILE A 40 -20.85 6.40 -19.60
N ALA A 41 -20.52 6.74 -18.35
CA ALA A 41 -19.72 7.91 -18.02
C ALA A 41 -18.33 7.83 -18.67
N PHE A 42 -17.67 6.69 -18.61
CA PHE A 42 -16.39 6.44 -19.29
C PHE A 42 -16.53 6.54 -20.82
N SER A 43 -17.62 6.00 -21.38
CA SER A 43 -17.93 6.16 -22.81
C SER A 43 -18.07 7.62 -23.22
N ARG A 44 -18.77 8.42 -22.41
CA ARG A 44 -18.98 9.85 -22.66
C ARG A 44 -17.69 10.62 -22.51
N LEU A 45 -16.89 10.33 -21.49
CA LEU A 45 -15.57 10.93 -21.30
C LEU A 45 -14.64 10.59 -22.47
N SER A 46 -14.58 9.32 -22.88
CA SER A 46 -13.80 8.87 -24.03
C SER A 46 -14.25 9.54 -25.33
N GLN A 47 -15.57 9.68 -25.54
CA GLN A 47 -16.12 10.42 -26.68
C GLN A 47 -15.78 11.92 -26.62
N PHE A 48 -15.88 12.54 -25.45
CA PHE A 48 -15.54 13.96 -25.24
C PHE A 48 -14.07 14.23 -25.59
N VAL A 49 -13.14 13.40 -25.08
CA VAL A 49 -11.71 13.47 -25.44
C VAL A 49 -11.49 13.27 -26.96
N ARG A 50 -12.32 12.44 -27.62
CA ARG A 50 -12.24 12.19 -29.07
C ARG A 50 -12.88 13.29 -29.93
N GLN A 51 -13.85 14.06 -29.42
CA GLN A 51 -14.67 15.01 -30.18
C GLN A 51 -14.20 16.47 -30.12
N ASN A 52 -13.36 16.85 -29.16
CA ASN A 52 -12.83 18.22 -29.11
C ASN A 52 -11.99 18.52 -30.36
N THR A 53 -12.45 19.50 -31.14
CA THR A 53 -11.74 20.07 -32.28
C THR A 53 -10.70 21.05 -31.76
N ALA A 54 -9.43 20.84 -32.12
CA ALA A 54 -8.34 21.73 -31.70
C ALA A 54 -8.19 22.88 -32.70
N THR A 55 -8.06 24.12 -32.23
CA THR A 55 -7.73 25.26 -33.08
C THR A 55 -6.23 25.52 -33.03
N VAL A 56 -5.53 25.25 -34.14
CA VAL A 56 -4.08 25.36 -34.25
C VAL A 56 -3.73 26.52 -35.16
N SER A 57 -3.00 27.51 -34.66
CA SER A 57 -2.43 28.55 -35.51
C SER A 57 -1.07 28.11 -36.04
N VAL A 58 -0.88 28.21 -37.35
CA VAL A 58 0.40 27.93 -38.02
C VAL A 58 0.95 29.25 -38.54
N VAL A 59 2.09 29.67 -38.01
CA VAL A 59 2.71 30.97 -38.28
C VAL A 59 3.97 30.76 -39.11
N GLY A 60 4.06 31.39 -40.29
CA GLY A 60 5.26 31.35 -41.15
C GLY A 60 5.30 30.19 -42.15
N TYR A 61 4.18 29.50 -42.39
CA TYR A 61 4.12 28.37 -43.34
C TYR A 61 4.14 28.81 -44.80
N GLU A 62 3.80 30.06 -45.12
CA GLU A 62 3.81 30.58 -46.50
C GLU A 62 5.17 30.41 -47.18
N GLN A 63 6.26 30.48 -46.40
CA GLN A 63 7.62 30.32 -46.91
C GLN A 63 7.93 28.87 -47.34
N LEU A 64 7.17 27.89 -46.83
CA LEU A 64 7.31 26.47 -47.15
C LEU A 64 6.39 26.03 -48.28
N ALA A 65 5.28 26.74 -48.51
CA ALA A 65 4.26 26.36 -49.49
C ALA A 65 4.79 26.38 -50.94
N ASP A 66 5.78 27.24 -51.22
CA ASP A 66 6.36 27.44 -52.56
C ASP A 66 7.59 26.57 -52.84
N LEU A 67 8.00 25.69 -51.90
CA LEU A 67 9.18 24.86 -52.07
C LEU A 67 8.88 23.58 -52.85
N GLU A 68 9.52 23.43 -54.02
CA GLU A 68 9.47 22.21 -54.81
C GLU A 68 9.96 20.98 -54.01
N ASP A 69 9.25 19.86 -54.18
CA ASP A 69 9.53 18.56 -53.58
C ASP A 69 9.48 18.48 -52.03
N VAL A 70 9.04 19.53 -51.31
CA VAL A 70 8.64 19.43 -49.90
C VAL A 70 7.20 18.90 -49.86
N PRO A 71 6.92 17.79 -49.15
CA PRO A 71 5.54 17.33 -48.99
C PRO A 71 4.73 18.42 -48.28
N ALA A 72 3.55 18.76 -48.80
CA ALA A 72 2.68 19.75 -48.18
C ALA A 72 2.32 19.34 -46.74
N LEU A 73 2.53 20.23 -45.78
CA LEU A 73 2.02 20.06 -44.41
C LEU A 73 0.54 20.40 -44.36
N LEU A 74 0.15 21.44 -45.12
CA LEU A 74 -1.23 21.90 -45.25
C LEU A 74 -1.73 21.72 -46.69
N ASP A 75 -2.95 21.20 -46.82
CA ASP A 75 -3.72 21.04 -48.07
C ASP A 75 -5.09 21.72 -47.89
N ASP A 76 -5.46 22.61 -48.81
CA ASP A 76 -6.69 23.45 -48.73
C ASP A 76 -6.95 24.08 -47.34
N GLY A 77 -5.89 24.55 -46.67
CA GLY A 77 -5.99 25.19 -45.36
C GLY A 77 -6.23 24.25 -44.17
N ARG A 78 -6.05 22.94 -44.35
CA ARG A 78 -6.06 21.91 -43.29
C ARG A 78 -4.75 21.13 -43.29
N PHE A 79 -4.44 20.39 -42.23
CA PHE A 79 -3.33 19.43 -42.30
C PHE A 79 -3.63 18.35 -43.34
N ALA A 80 -2.63 18.00 -44.16
CA ALA A 80 -2.78 17.00 -45.22
C ALA A 80 -3.32 15.66 -44.68
N GLU A 81 -4.35 15.12 -45.33
CA GLU A 81 -5.10 13.95 -44.86
C GLU A 81 -4.21 12.70 -44.73
N ASP A 82 -3.20 12.59 -45.59
CA ASP A 82 -2.26 11.48 -45.64
C ASP A 82 -1.25 11.47 -44.47
N LEU A 83 -1.20 12.53 -43.65
CA LEU A 83 -0.48 12.55 -42.37
C LEU A 83 -1.25 11.84 -41.26
N PHE A 84 -2.54 11.55 -41.45
CA PHE A 84 -3.39 10.86 -40.50
C PHE A 84 -3.47 9.35 -40.79
N GLN A 85 -3.58 8.54 -39.73
CA GLN A 85 -3.72 7.08 -39.86
C GLN A 85 -5.17 6.65 -40.09
N GLN A 86 -6.13 7.52 -39.77
CA GLN A 86 -7.57 7.26 -39.94
C GLN A 86 -8.17 8.41 -40.76
N PRO A 87 -9.01 8.11 -41.76
CA PRO A 87 -9.72 9.14 -42.52
C PRO A 87 -10.63 9.97 -41.61
N GLY A 88 -10.74 11.28 -41.87
CA GLY A 88 -11.63 12.22 -41.18
C GLY A 88 -11.06 12.80 -39.87
N LEU A 89 -9.77 12.58 -39.57
CA LEU A 89 -9.11 13.18 -38.41
C LEU A 89 -8.60 14.60 -38.67
N SER A 90 -8.31 14.99 -39.92
CA SER A 90 -7.95 16.36 -40.27
C SER A 90 -9.06 17.36 -39.94
N GLU A 91 -10.31 16.94 -40.08
CA GLU A 91 -11.50 17.73 -39.77
C GLU A 91 -11.62 18.10 -38.27
N ARG A 92 -10.84 17.44 -37.42
CA ARG A 92 -10.80 17.69 -35.97
C ARG A 92 -9.75 18.70 -35.56
N ILE A 93 -9.01 19.26 -36.52
CA ILE A 93 -8.04 20.31 -36.28
C ILE A 93 -8.39 21.48 -37.20
N ASN A 94 -8.89 22.56 -36.62
CA ASN A 94 -9.08 23.81 -37.34
C ASN A 94 -7.75 24.54 -37.44
N VAL A 95 -7.26 24.77 -38.65
CA VAL A 95 -5.97 25.42 -38.87
C VAL A 95 -6.18 26.89 -39.23
N ILE A 96 -5.49 27.77 -38.51
CA ILE A 96 -5.42 29.21 -38.82
C ILE A 96 -4.01 29.50 -39.32
N SER A 97 -3.85 29.60 -40.64
CA SER A 97 -2.58 29.99 -41.26
C SER A 97 -2.38 31.51 -41.15
N VAL A 98 -1.21 31.92 -40.66
CA VAL A 98 -0.87 33.32 -40.41
C VAL A 98 0.53 33.61 -40.96
N VAL A 99 0.67 34.74 -41.64
CA VAL A 99 1.96 35.20 -42.19
C VAL A 99 3.00 35.35 -41.07
N GLY A 100 4.20 34.83 -41.31
CA GLY A 100 5.32 34.83 -40.38
C GLY A 100 5.88 36.22 -40.09
N SER A 101 5.47 36.81 -38.96
CA SER A 101 6.09 38.02 -38.41
C SER A 101 6.16 37.94 -36.88
N ALA A 102 7.11 38.64 -36.27
CA ALA A 102 7.24 38.69 -34.81
C ALA A 102 5.96 39.24 -34.14
N GLU A 103 5.33 40.24 -34.77
CA GLU A 103 4.07 40.82 -34.31
C GLU A 103 2.91 39.80 -34.35
N ASN A 104 2.79 39.05 -35.45
CA ASN A 104 1.74 38.04 -35.60
C ASN A 104 1.96 36.86 -34.63
N LEU A 105 3.20 36.44 -34.40
CA LEU A 105 3.52 35.39 -33.42
C LEU A 105 3.07 35.80 -32.01
N GLU A 106 3.39 37.02 -31.57
CA GLU A 106 2.97 37.50 -30.25
C GLU A 106 1.45 37.66 -30.14
N LYS A 107 0.76 38.10 -31.21
CA LYS A 107 -0.71 38.10 -31.25
C LYS A 107 -1.30 36.69 -31.09
N GLN A 108 -0.74 35.68 -31.74
CA GLN A 108 -1.22 34.30 -31.61
C GLN A 108 -0.93 33.71 -30.23
N LYS A 109 0.23 34.02 -29.62
CA LYS A 109 0.53 33.64 -28.24
C LYS A 109 -0.43 34.30 -27.24
N GLN A 110 -0.81 35.56 -27.46
CA GLN A 110 -1.79 36.25 -26.63
C GLN A 110 -3.20 35.67 -26.82
N GLY A 111 -3.60 35.36 -28.06
CA GLY A 111 -4.84 34.66 -28.37
C GLY A 111 -4.91 33.28 -27.71
N MET A 112 -3.77 32.57 -27.64
CA MET A 112 -3.67 31.30 -26.92
C MET A 112 -3.88 31.46 -25.42
N LYS A 113 -3.35 32.53 -24.80
CA LYS A 113 -3.63 32.84 -23.38
C LYS A 113 -5.08 33.24 -23.13
N GLN A 114 -5.77 33.76 -24.15
CA GLN A 114 -7.18 34.16 -24.11
C GLN A 114 -8.14 33.03 -24.52
N GLY A 115 -7.64 31.86 -24.89
CA GLY A 115 -8.47 30.71 -25.29
C GLY A 115 -9.00 30.76 -26.72
N MET A 116 -8.53 31.67 -27.57
CA MET A 116 -8.94 31.77 -28.98
C MET A 116 -8.23 30.75 -29.88
N THR A 117 -7.03 30.31 -29.47
CA THR A 117 -6.24 29.27 -30.10
C THR A 117 -5.76 28.28 -29.04
N ASP A 118 -5.66 27.00 -29.40
CA ASP A 118 -5.22 25.94 -28.50
C ASP A 118 -3.72 25.66 -28.64
N LEU A 119 -3.15 25.92 -29.82
CA LEU A 119 -1.74 25.67 -30.11
C LEU A 119 -1.21 26.67 -31.14
N VAL A 120 0.06 27.04 -31.04
CA VAL A 120 0.75 27.81 -32.08
C VAL A 120 1.98 27.04 -32.57
N VAL A 121 2.00 26.71 -33.86
CA VAL A 121 3.18 26.16 -34.55
C VAL A 121 3.88 27.31 -35.27
N TYR A 122 5.12 27.58 -34.92
CA TYR A 122 5.90 28.68 -35.49
C TYR A 122 7.07 28.15 -36.31
N PHE A 123 7.14 28.57 -37.57
CA PHE A 123 8.28 28.37 -38.45
C PHE A 123 9.15 29.64 -38.46
N PRO A 124 10.38 29.59 -37.92
CA PRO A 124 11.25 30.76 -37.88
C PRO A 124 11.68 31.24 -39.27
N PRO A 125 11.94 32.54 -39.46
CA PRO A 125 12.46 33.05 -40.73
C PRO A 125 13.78 32.37 -41.09
N GLY A 126 13.95 32.05 -42.37
CA GLY A 126 15.12 31.34 -42.89
C GLY A 126 15.06 29.81 -42.72
N PHE A 127 13.97 29.25 -42.16
CA PHE A 127 13.74 27.80 -42.13
C PHE A 127 13.65 27.22 -43.55
N ALA A 128 12.73 27.76 -44.36
CA ALA A 128 12.47 27.33 -45.72
C ALA A 128 13.71 27.51 -46.64
N GLU A 129 14.34 28.68 -46.60
CA GLU A 129 15.52 29.00 -47.39
C GLU A 129 16.68 28.02 -47.13
N ARG A 130 17.03 27.80 -45.86
CA ARG A 130 18.11 26.86 -45.50
C ARG A 130 17.77 25.42 -45.84
N LEU A 131 16.51 25.02 -45.67
CA LEU A 131 16.06 23.69 -46.08
C LEU A 131 16.21 23.50 -47.60
N ALA A 132 15.88 24.53 -48.39
CA ALA A 132 16.08 24.53 -49.84
C ALA A 132 17.57 24.45 -50.22
N THR A 133 18.42 25.26 -49.59
CA THR A 133 19.88 25.25 -49.82
C THR A 133 20.49 23.87 -49.56
N ILE A 134 20.12 23.22 -48.44
CA ILE A 134 20.59 21.87 -48.10
C ILE A 134 20.16 20.86 -49.16
N ARG A 135 18.92 20.96 -49.65
CA ARG A 135 18.40 20.04 -50.67
C ARG A 135 19.03 20.27 -52.04
N GLN A 136 19.28 21.52 -52.42
CA GLN A 136 19.97 21.86 -53.66
C GLN A 136 21.41 21.34 -53.65
N ALA A 137 22.14 21.56 -52.55
CA ALA A 137 23.48 21.01 -52.36
C ALA A 137 23.51 19.48 -52.48
N MET A 138 22.53 18.78 -51.87
CA MET A 138 22.41 17.31 -52.01
C MET A 138 22.11 16.82 -53.43
N ARG A 139 21.51 17.66 -54.30
CA ARG A 139 21.24 17.30 -55.71
C ARG A 139 22.45 17.56 -56.61
N GLU A 140 23.19 18.64 -56.34
CA GLU A 140 24.32 19.10 -57.15
C GLU A 140 25.63 18.36 -56.81
N GLU A 141 25.86 17.99 -55.55
CA GLU A 141 27.09 17.32 -55.09
C GLU A 141 27.08 15.79 -55.28
N SER A 142 26.91 15.32 -56.53
CA SER A 142 27.27 13.94 -56.89
C SER A 142 28.78 13.75 -57.11
N GLU A 143 29.63 14.80 -57.07
CA GLU A 143 31.04 14.72 -57.52
C GLU A 143 32.13 15.47 -56.72
N ALA A 144 31.88 16.10 -55.55
CA ALA A 144 32.94 16.90 -54.89
C ALA A 144 33.37 16.38 -53.49
N GLU A 145 34.68 16.15 -53.34
CA GLU A 145 35.38 15.97 -52.07
C GLU A 145 35.41 17.30 -51.28
N GLY A 146 34.74 17.36 -50.13
CA GLY A 146 34.90 18.45 -49.17
C GLY A 146 33.62 18.88 -48.47
N ARG A 147 33.21 18.15 -47.42
CA ARG A 147 32.03 18.50 -46.60
C ARG A 147 32.30 19.77 -45.77
N GLN A 148 31.88 20.95 -46.26
CA GLN A 148 31.53 22.04 -45.35
C GLN A 148 30.15 21.73 -44.76
N ALA A 149 30.07 21.63 -43.44
CA ALA A 149 28.80 21.40 -42.75
C ALA A 149 27.87 22.61 -42.97
N LEU A 150 26.88 22.46 -43.86
CA LEU A 150 25.82 23.45 -44.01
C LEU A 150 25.11 23.63 -42.66
N PRO A 151 24.85 24.88 -42.22
CA PRO A 151 24.20 25.12 -40.94
C PRO A 151 22.76 24.60 -40.97
N ASN A 152 22.37 23.84 -39.94
CA ASN A 152 21.03 23.30 -39.80
C ASN A 152 19.96 24.41 -39.88
N PRO A 153 18.78 24.14 -40.46
CA PRO A 153 17.68 25.08 -40.48
C PRO A 153 17.19 25.33 -39.03
N PRO A 154 16.70 26.54 -38.70
CA PRO A 154 16.16 26.84 -37.37
C PRO A 154 14.96 25.95 -37.04
N ASN A 155 14.90 25.38 -35.84
CA ASN A 155 13.85 24.43 -35.49
C ASN A 155 12.46 25.09 -35.43
N PRO A 156 11.41 24.45 -35.99
CA PRO A 156 10.03 24.82 -35.71
C PRO A 156 9.74 24.76 -34.20
N ILE A 157 8.98 25.72 -33.68
CA ILE A 157 8.66 25.81 -32.25
C ILE A 157 7.16 25.64 -32.06
N VAL A 158 6.78 24.73 -31.17
CA VAL A 158 5.38 24.54 -30.76
C VAL A 158 5.16 25.21 -29.42
N TYR A 159 4.28 26.22 -29.38
CA TYR A 159 3.83 26.87 -28.16
C TYR A 159 2.48 26.27 -27.73
N TYR A 160 2.42 25.86 -26.46
CA TYR A 160 1.23 25.29 -25.82
C TYR A 160 1.12 25.77 -24.37
N ASP A 161 -0.08 25.66 -23.80
CA ASP A 161 -0.48 26.12 -22.47
C ASP A 161 -0.82 24.92 -21.56
N THR A 162 -1.07 25.16 -20.27
CA THR A 162 -1.46 24.11 -19.30
C THR A 162 -2.94 23.71 -19.39
N ARG A 163 -3.73 24.34 -20.27
CA ARG A 163 -5.13 23.97 -20.53
C ARG A 163 -5.20 22.59 -21.20
N ASP A 164 -6.20 21.79 -20.83
CA ASP A 164 -6.37 20.42 -21.33
C ASP A 164 -6.50 20.38 -22.86
N GLU A 165 -7.19 21.34 -23.47
CA GLU A 165 -7.33 21.45 -24.93
C GLU A 165 -5.98 21.70 -25.61
N SER A 166 -5.12 22.53 -25.01
CA SER A 166 -3.80 22.87 -25.53
C SER A 166 -2.82 21.70 -25.43
N GLN A 167 -2.82 20.97 -24.30
CA GLN A 167 -2.01 19.77 -24.11
C GLN A 167 -2.40 18.65 -25.09
N LEU A 168 -3.71 18.48 -25.31
CA LEU A 168 -4.24 17.52 -26.27
C LEU A 168 -3.89 17.92 -27.72
N ALA A 169 -4.01 19.20 -28.07
CA ALA A 169 -3.61 19.73 -29.37
C ALA A 169 -2.10 19.51 -29.62
N ASN A 170 -1.26 19.80 -28.62
CA ASN A 170 0.18 19.59 -28.70
C ASN A 170 0.52 18.12 -28.96
N SER A 171 -0.07 17.20 -28.20
CA SER A 171 0.15 15.75 -28.36
C SER A 171 -0.25 15.26 -29.77
N ARG A 172 -1.35 15.79 -30.32
CA ARG A 172 -1.81 15.45 -31.69
C ARG A 172 -0.88 16.03 -32.76
N VAL A 173 -0.50 17.31 -32.63
CA VAL A 173 0.31 18.02 -33.62
C VAL A 173 1.76 17.54 -33.63
N GLN A 174 2.34 17.17 -32.48
CA GLN A 174 3.69 16.57 -32.45
C GLN A 174 3.75 15.29 -33.28
N VAL A 175 2.78 14.38 -33.11
CA VAL A 175 2.70 13.14 -33.92
C VAL A 175 2.58 13.46 -35.43
N LEU A 176 1.88 14.53 -35.80
CA LEU A 176 1.76 14.97 -37.20
C LEU A 176 3.08 15.55 -37.73
N LEU A 177 3.73 16.42 -36.96
CA LEU A 177 5.02 17.00 -37.32
C LEU A 177 6.11 15.94 -37.44
N ASP A 178 6.15 14.93 -36.57
CA ASP A 178 7.10 13.80 -36.64
C ASP A 178 6.90 12.97 -37.91
N ARG A 179 5.65 12.74 -38.32
CA ARG A 179 5.31 12.04 -39.59
C ARG A 179 5.71 12.87 -40.80
N TRP A 180 5.42 14.17 -40.76
CA TRP A 180 5.81 15.10 -41.82
C TRP A 180 7.33 15.18 -41.96
N GLN A 181 8.06 15.34 -40.85
CA GLN A 181 9.52 15.29 -40.79
C GLN A 181 10.05 13.97 -41.36
N SER A 182 9.48 12.82 -40.97
CA SER A 182 9.87 11.52 -41.51
C SER A 182 9.71 11.43 -43.03
N ARG A 183 8.70 12.10 -43.59
CA ARG A 183 8.48 12.18 -45.04
C ARG A 183 9.47 13.11 -45.73
N ILE A 184 9.78 14.27 -45.14
CA ILE A 184 10.85 15.15 -45.64
C ILE A 184 12.18 14.40 -45.67
N VAL A 185 12.52 13.69 -44.59
CA VAL A 185 13.73 12.86 -44.51
C VAL A 185 13.73 11.81 -45.61
N ARG A 186 12.63 11.08 -45.81
CA ARG A 186 12.50 10.09 -46.89
C ARG A 186 12.72 10.72 -48.27
N ASN A 187 12.07 11.84 -48.58
CA ASN A 187 12.20 12.51 -49.87
C ASN A 187 13.63 13.02 -50.10
N ASN A 188 14.28 13.55 -49.04
CA ASN A 188 15.66 14.01 -49.10
C ASN A 188 16.64 12.86 -49.39
N LEU A 189 16.45 11.70 -48.77
CA LEU A 189 17.28 10.51 -49.01
C LEU A 189 17.11 9.98 -50.43
N ILE A 190 15.87 9.91 -50.93
CA ILE A 190 15.58 9.53 -52.32
C ILE A 190 16.26 10.49 -53.30
N ALA A 191 16.12 11.81 -53.07
CA ALA A 191 16.73 12.83 -53.92
C ALA A 191 18.27 12.75 -53.92
N GLY A 192 18.88 12.51 -52.77
CA GLY A 192 20.32 12.29 -52.62
C GLY A 192 20.80 10.91 -53.05
N ARG A 193 19.92 10.05 -53.62
CA ARG A 193 20.21 8.65 -53.99
C ARG A 193 20.78 7.80 -52.84
N ILE A 194 20.45 8.18 -51.60
CA ILE A 194 20.86 7.45 -50.40
C ILE A 194 19.77 6.40 -50.11
N PRO A 195 20.12 5.10 -50.08
CA PRO A 195 19.17 4.05 -49.70
C PRO A 195 18.56 4.35 -48.31
N ILE A 196 17.23 4.32 -48.22
CA ILE A 196 16.47 4.62 -46.98
C ILE A 196 16.84 3.64 -45.86
N GLU A 197 17.27 2.44 -46.22
CA GLU A 197 17.71 1.34 -45.37
C GLU A 197 18.88 1.73 -44.45
N ILE A 198 19.71 2.70 -44.86
CA ILE A 198 20.85 3.19 -44.06
C ILE A 198 20.35 3.94 -42.81
N THR A 199 19.16 4.56 -42.87
CA THR A 199 18.60 5.32 -41.74
C THR A 199 17.84 4.47 -40.73
N ARG A 200 17.47 3.24 -41.11
CA ARG A 200 16.79 2.27 -40.25
C ARG A 200 17.44 0.89 -40.46
N PRO A 201 18.66 0.69 -39.94
CA PRO A 201 19.46 -0.51 -40.21
C PRO A 201 18.83 -1.81 -39.68
N PHE A 202 17.87 -1.72 -38.74
CA PHE A 202 17.08 -2.85 -38.28
C PHE A 202 15.66 -2.40 -37.95
N HIS A 203 14.70 -3.31 -38.15
CA HIS A 203 13.35 -3.19 -37.64
C HIS A 203 13.20 -4.09 -36.43
N VAL A 204 12.85 -3.52 -35.28
CA VAL A 204 12.53 -4.32 -34.08
C VAL A 204 11.15 -4.90 -34.26
N GLU A 205 11.08 -6.18 -34.62
CA GLU A 205 9.83 -6.94 -34.61
C GLU A 205 9.52 -7.41 -33.19
N SER A 206 8.43 -6.91 -32.63
CA SER A 206 7.93 -7.39 -31.33
C SER A 206 7.02 -8.58 -31.55
N GLN A 207 7.46 -9.78 -31.18
CA GLN A 207 6.63 -10.98 -31.19
C GLN A 207 6.14 -11.31 -29.78
N ASN A 208 4.82 -11.42 -29.62
CA ASN A 208 4.23 -11.84 -28.36
C ASN A 208 4.35 -13.36 -28.21
N ILE A 209 5.19 -13.81 -27.29
CA ILE A 209 5.37 -15.23 -26.95
C ILE A 209 4.38 -15.72 -25.88
N ALA A 210 3.52 -14.83 -25.35
CA ALA A 210 2.54 -15.23 -24.36
C ALA A 210 1.50 -16.18 -24.98
N PRO A 211 1.03 -17.19 -24.23
CA PRO A 211 -0.08 -18.03 -24.67
C PRO A 211 -1.29 -17.18 -25.06
N ALA A 212 -2.03 -17.60 -26.08
CA ALA A 212 -3.26 -16.94 -26.51
C ALA A 212 -4.19 -16.72 -25.30
N GLY A 213 -4.59 -15.46 -25.04
CA GLY A 213 -5.42 -15.09 -23.89
C GLY A 213 -4.66 -14.77 -22.59
N GLY A 214 -3.33 -14.88 -22.55
CA GLY A 214 -2.53 -14.57 -21.35
C GLY A 214 -2.70 -13.12 -20.86
N ARG A 215 -2.80 -12.16 -21.79
CA ARG A 215 -3.07 -10.75 -21.47
C ARG A 215 -4.44 -10.56 -20.81
N GLN A 216 -5.45 -11.26 -21.31
CA GLN A 216 -6.80 -11.21 -20.78
C GLN A 216 -6.86 -11.85 -19.39
N ALA A 217 -6.23 -13.02 -19.22
CA ALA A 217 -6.15 -13.70 -17.95
C ALA A 217 -5.47 -12.82 -16.89
N ALA A 218 -4.35 -12.18 -17.22
CA ALA A 218 -3.61 -11.26 -16.35
C ALA A 218 -4.40 -9.98 -15.98
N PHE A 219 -5.24 -9.48 -16.89
CA PHE A 219 -6.09 -8.32 -16.60
C PHE A 219 -7.21 -8.70 -15.62
N TRP A 220 -7.94 -9.78 -15.92
CA TRP A 220 -9.07 -10.21 -15.09
C TRP A 220 -8.63 -10.80 -13.75
N SER A 221 -7.48 -11.48 -13.69
CA SER A 221 -6.91 -12.02 -12.46
C SER A 221 -6.70 -10.93 -11.42
N LYS A 222 -6.23 -9.75 -11.82
CA LYS A 222 -6.02 -8.61 -10.92
C LYS A 222 -7.33 -7.93 -10.52
N LEU A 223 -8.26 -7.78 -11.47
CA LEU A 223 -9.46 -6.96 -11.27
C LEU A 223 -10.62 -7.70 -10.56
N LEU A 224 -10.95 -8.93 -10.97
CA LEU A 224 -12.17 -9.60 -10.49
C LEU A 224 -12.11 -9.98 -9.00
N PRO A 225 -11.04 -10.60 -8.47
CA PRO A 225 -10.98 -10.98 -7.06
C PRO A 225 -11.08 -9.77 -6.14
N PHE A 226 -10.45 -8.66 -6.52
CA PHE A 226 -10.55 -7.39 -5.81
C PHE A 226 -12.01 -6.92 -5.73
N ILE A 227 -12.69 -6.78 -6.88
CA ILE A 227 -14.07 -6.29 -6.90
C ILE A 227 -14.99 -7.22 -6.11
N VAL A 228 -14.91 -8.54 -6.34
CA VAL A 228 -15.79 -9.52 -5.70
C VAL A 228 -15.60 -9.55 -4.19
N PHE A 229 -14.38 -9.42 -3.69
CA PHE A 229 -14.13 -9.41 -2.25
C PHE A 229 -14.51 -8.07 -1.60
N VAL A 230 -14.33 -6.94 -2.29
CA VAL A 230 -14.87 -5.65 -1.84
C VAL A 230 -16.39 -5.73 -1.74
N CYS A 231 -17.06 -6.27 -2.77
CA CYS A 231 -18.51 -6.46 -2.77
C CYS A 231 -18.98 -7.41 -1.66
N ALA A 232 -18.25 -8.50 -1.41
CA ALA A 232 -18.54 -9.42 -0.31
C ALA A 232 -18.43 -8.72 1.05
N LEU A 233 -17.40 -7.89 1.25
CA LEU A 233 -17.21 -7.11 2.46
C LEU A 233 -18.33 -6.09 2.65
N THR A 234 -18.65 -5.29 1.63
CA THR A 234 -19.74 -4.30 1.70
C THR A 234 -21.12 -4.96 1.84
N GLY A 235 -21.31 -6.12 1.23
CA GLY A 235 -22.53 -6.93 1.32
C GLY A 235 -22.74 -7.56 2.69
N ALA A 236 -21.66 -7.81 3.45
CA ALA A 236 -21.73 -8.23 4.85
C ALA A 236 -21.99 -7.05 5.81
N PHE A 237 -21.52 -5.85 5.44
CA PHE A 237 -21.47 -4.67 6.29
C PHE A 237 -22.86 -4.20 6.77
N TYR A 238 -23.76 -3.87 5.84
CA TYR A 238 -25.07 -3.33 6.17
C TYR A 238 -25.98 -4.34 6.91
N PRO A 239 -26.09 -5.61 6.47
CA PRO A 239 -26.88 -6.60 7.19
C PRO A 239 -26.35 -6.87 8.59
N ALA A 240 -25.03 -6.91 8.79
CA ALA A 240 -24.48 -7.12 10.13
C ALA A 240 -24.86 -6.00 11.10
N VAL A 241 -24.81 -4.75 10.64
CA VAL A 241 -25.22 -3.57 11.43
C VAL A 241 -26.70 -3.64 11.77
N ASP A 242 -27.57 -3.92 10.79
CA ASP A 242 -29.01 -3.95 11.04
C ASP A 242 -29.42 -5.11 11.95
N LEU A 243 -28.85 -6.31 11.76
CA LEU A 243 -29.16 -7.51 12.54
C LEU A 243 -28.67 -7.46 13.99
N CYS A 244 -27.72 -6.59 14.31
CA CYS A 244 -27.18 -6.45 15.68
C CYS A 244 -27.55 -5.09 16.27
N ALA A 245 -26.92 -4.03 15.75
CA ALA A 245 -27.09 -2.69 16.27
C ALA A 245 -28.50 -2.15 16.00
N GLY A 246 -29.07 -2.48 14.83
CA GLY A 246 -30.44 -2.11 14.47
C GLY A 246 -31.50 -2.81 15.33
N GLU A 247 -31.35 -4.12 15.59
CA GLU A 247 -32.26 -4.82 16.51
C GLU A 247 -32.14 -4.34 17.96
N LYS A 248 -30.92 -4.00 18.39
CA LYS A 248 -30.66 -3.44 19.72
C LYS A 248 -31.25 -2.03 19.87
N GLU A 249 -31.09 -1.18 18.85
CA GLU A 249 -31.73 0.14 18.79
C GLU A 249 -33.26 0.06 18.81
N ARG A 250 -33.84 -1.01 18.25
CA ARG A 250 -35.28 -1.27 18.24
C ARG A 250 -35.82 -1.97 19.49
N GLY A 251 -34.96 -2.42 20.41
CA GLY A 251 -35.37 -3.20 21.59
C GLY A 251 -35.94 -4.59 21.26
N THR A 252 -35.63 -5.13 20.08
CA THR A 252 -36.11 -6.46 19.65
C THR A 252 -35.13 -7.57 19.99
N LEU A 253 -33.88 -7.22 20.32
CA LEU A 253 -32.83 -8.16 20.66
C LEU A 253 -33.11 -8.88 22.00
N GLU A 254 -33.65 -8.17 22.99
CA GLU A 254 -34.02 -8.73 24.30
C GLU A 254 -35.11 -9.78 24.16
N THR A 255 -36.06 -9.56 23.25
CA THR A 255 -37.14 -10.52 22.94
C THR A 255 -36.58 -11.79 22.27
N LEU A 256 -35.53 -11.66 21.45
CA LEU A 256 -34.89 -12.83 20.85
C LEU A 256 -34.09 -13.64 21.89
N LEU A 257 -33.48 -12.98 22.88
CA LEU A 257 -32.72 -13.63 23.93
C LEU A 257 -33.58 -14.34 24.99
N THR A 258 -34.88 -14.04 25.08
CA THR A 258 -35.83 -14.78 25.94
C THR A 258 -36.39 -16.03 25.26
N SER A 259 -36.09 -16.23 23.97
CA SER A 259 -36.47 -17.44 23.23
C SER A 259 -35.69 -18.66 23.74
N PRO A 260 -36.19 -19.91 23.53
CA PRO A 260 -35.52 -21.13 23.98
C PRO A 260 -34.24 -21.47 23.19
N ALA A 261 -33.78 -20.60 22.27
CA ALA A 261 -32.56 -20.82 21.48
C ALA A 261 -31.31 -20.41 22.27
N GLN A 262 -30.23 -21.21 22.14
CA GLN A 262 -28.96 -20.86 22.76
C GLN A 262 -28.33 -19.63 22.06
N ARG A 263 -27.54 -18.84 22.78
CA ARG A 263 -26.84 -17.65 22.22
C ARG A 263 -26.00 -17.99 20.99
N GLY A 264 -25.30 -19.12 21.00
CA GLY A 264 -24.54 -19.62 19.84
C GLY A 264 -25.41 -19.99 18.64
N GLU A 265 -26.65 -20.43 18.86
CA GLU A 265 -27.63 -20.75 17.79
C GLU A 265 -28.20 -19.47 17.18
N ILE A 266 -28.47 -18.46 18.00
CA ILE A 266 -28.87 -17.12 17.55
C ILE A 266 -27.76 -16.50 16.66
N VAL A 267 -26.51 -16.54 17.14
CA VAL A 267 -25.34 -16.07 16.37
C VAL A 267 -25.21 -16.85 15.06
N GLY A 268 -25.36 -18.18 15.09
CA GLY A 268 -25.32 -19.01 13.88
C GLY A 268 -26.37 -18.60 12.84
N GLY A 269 -27.60 -18.32 13.27
CA GLY A 269 -28.68 -17.86 12.39
C GLY A 269 -28.40 -16.48 11.78
N LYS A 270 -27.97 -15.52 12.61
CA LYS A 270 -27.59 -14.17 12.15
C LYS A 270 -26.40 -14.20 11.20
N LEU A 271 -25.36 -14.98 11.53
CA LEU A 271 -24.17 -15.13 10.71
C LEU A 271 -24.52 -15.71 9.32
N LEU A 272 -25.36 -16.75 9.27
CA LEU A 272 -25.79 -17.33 8.00
C LEU A 272 -26.55 -16.31 7.14
N THR A 273 -27.35 -15.44 7.75
CA THR A 273 -28.05 -14.34 7.04
C THR A 273 -27.04 -13.38 6.43
N VAL A 274 -26.06 -12.90 7.21
CA VAL A 274 -25.02 -11.98 6.70
C VAL A 274 -24.21 -12.63 5.58
N ILE A 275 -23.85 -13.92 5.70
CA ILE A 275 -23.14 -14.67 4.65
C ILE A 275 -23.97 -14.71 3.37
N THR A 276 -25.27 -15.02 3.46
CA THR A 276 -26.16 -15.05 2.29
C THR A 276 -26.21 -13.70 1.58
N PHE A 277 -26.32 -12.59 2.33
CA PHE A 277 -26.32 -11.25 1.74
C PHE A 277 -24.94 -10.85 1.17
N SER A 278 -23.85 -11.24 1.83
CA SER A 278 -22.48 -11.03 1.36
C SER A 278 -22.23 -11.72 0.01
N ILE A 279 -22.55 -13.01 -0.08
CA ILE A 279 -22.45 -13.79 -1.32
C ILE A 279 -23.42 -13.24 -2.37
N GLY A 280 -24.67 -12.97 -1.99
CA GLY A 280 -25.69 -12.42 -2.89
C GLY A 280 -25.25 -11.09 -3.51
N SER A 281 -24.68 -10.18 -2.72
CA SER A 281 -24.14 -8.92 -3.22
C SER A 281 -23.02 -9.16 -4.23
N ALA A 282 -22.04 -9.99 -3.89
CA ALA A 282 -20.93 -10.32 -4.79
C ALA A 282 -21.41 -10.94 -6.11
N LEU A 283 -22.40 -11.84 -6.07
CA LEU A 283 -23.00 -12.44 -7.26
C LEU A 283 -23.78 -11.44 -8.11
N CYS A 284 -24.59 -10.56 -7.50
CA CYS A 284 -25.30 -9.50 -8.21
C CYS A 284 -24.33 -8.54 -8.90
N ASN A 285 -23.23 -8.18 -8.23
CA ASN A 285 -22.17 -7.37 -8.80
C ASN A 285 -21.50 -8.06 -9.98
N LEU A 286 -21.12 -9.33 -9.83
CA LEU A 286 -20.52 -10.11 -10.90
C LEU A 286 -21.45 -10.25 -12.12
N ALA A 287 -22.75 -10.45 -11.89
CA ALA A 287 -23.76 -10.46 -12.95
C ALA A 287 -23.89 -9.10 -13.64
N SER A 288 -23.90 -8.00 -12.89
CA SER A 288 -23.89 -6.64 -13.44
C SER A 288 -22.67 -6.40 -14.33
N MET A 289 -21.49 -6.81 -13.87
CA MET A 289 -20.25 -6.72 -14.64
C MET A 289 -20.26 -7.61 -15.87
N ALA A 290 -20.89 -8.79 -15.84
CA ALA A 290 -21.02 -9.64 -17.02
C ALA A 290 -21.88 -8.97 -18.11
N ILE A 291 -22.96 -8.30 -17.71
CA ILE A 291 -23.86 -7.57 -18.63
C ILE A 291 -23.16 -6.32 -19.20
N THR A 292 -22.49 -5.54 -18.35
CA THR A 292 -21.88 -4.25 -18.72
C THR A 292 -20.48 -4.39 -19.31
N GLY A 293 -19.78 -5.47 -18.99
CA GLY A 293 -18.39 -5.71 -19.37
C GLY A 293 -18.20 -5.73 -20.88
N GLN A 294 -19.19 -6.18 -21.66
CA GLN A 294 -19.12 -6.15 -23.12
C GLN A 294 -18.98 -4.73 -23.69
N LEU A 295 -19.61 -3.73 -23.05
CA LEU A 295 -19.49 -2.33 -23.47
C LEU A 295 -18.10 -1.76 -23.16
N ILE A 296 -17.59 -2.07 -21.96
CA ILE A 296 -16.26 -1.63 -21.52
C ILE A 296 -15.17 -2.28 -22.37
N ILE A 297 -15.26 -3.59 -22.62
CA ILE A 297 -14.34 -4.35 -23.48
C ILE A 297 -14.28 -3.74 -24.88
N LYS A 298 -15.42 -3.46 -25.51
CA LYS A 298 -15.48 -2.83 -26.84
C LYS A 298 -14.75 -1.49 -26.88
N GLN A 299 -14.90 -0.66 -25.84
CA GLN A 299 -14.24 0.64 -25.76
C GLN A 299 -12.74 0.53 -25.50
N LEU A 300 -12.31 -0.37 -24.61
CA LEU A 300 -10.90 -0.61 -24.32
C LEU A 300 -10.18 -1.12 -25.57
N ASN A 301 -10.78 -2.07 -26.29
CA ASN A 301 -10.24 -2.58 -27.55
C ASN A 301 -10.15 -1.50 -28.64
N ALA A 302 -11.08 -0.53 -28.63
CA ALA A 302 -11.06 0.61 -29.55
C ALA A 302 -9.98 1.67 -29.21
N ILE A 303 -9.31 1.56 -28.06
CA ILE A 303 -8.20 2.43 -27.65
C ILE A 303 -6.85 1.76 -27.92
N THR A 304 -6.74 0.44 -27.78
CA THR A 304 -5.47 -0.32 -27.87
C THR A 304 -4.84 -0.46 -29.26
N GLY A 305 -5.48 0.06 -30.32
CA GLY A 305 -4.96 0.08 -31.68
C GLY A 305 -4.93 -1.29 -32.38
N PRO A 306 -4.88 -1.34 -33.73
CA PRO A 306 -4.75 -2.59 -34.47
C PRO A 306 -3.36 -3.23 -34.25
N GLY A 307 -3.32 -4.51 -33.86
CA GLY A 307 -2.08 -5.29 -33.66
C GLY A 307 -1.87 -5.88 -32.27
N GLN A 308 -2.76 -5.61 -31.31
CA GLN A 308 -2.77 -6.26 -29.98
C GLN A 308 -3.95 -7.22 -29.85
N ASP A 309 -3.78 -8.33 -29.10
CA ASP A 309 -4.85 -9.27 -28.82
C ASP A 309 -6.05 -8.55 -28.16
N PRO A 310 -7.27 -8.66 -28.72
CA PRO A 310 -8.43 -8.01 -28.14
C PRO A 310 -8.72 -8.59 -26.76
N LEU A 311 -9.01 -7.71 -25.80
CA LEU A 311 -9.55 -8.13 -24.51
C LEU A 311 -10.90 -8.81 -24.75
N THR A 312 -11.13 -9.98 -24.16
CA THR A 312 -12.44 -10.65 -24.21
C THR A 312 -12.98 -10.90 -22.79
N ALA A 313 -14.22 -11.38 -22.69
CA ALA A 313 -14.89 -11.63 -21.42
C ALA A 313 -14.19 -12.75 -20.62
N PRO A 314 -14.12 -12.65 -19.28
CA PRO A 314 -13.39 -13.62 -18.46
C PRO A 314 -13.89 -15.05 -18.68
N SER A 315 -12.98 -16.01 -18.56
CA SER A 315 -13.31 -17.43 -18.78
C SER A 315 -14.23 -17.98 -17.67
N LEU A 316 -15.05 -18.98 -18.01
CA LEU A 316 -15.94 -19.65 -17.05
C LEU A 316 -15.16 -20.32 -15.92
N THR A 317 -13.96 -20.84 -16.19
CA THR A 317 -13.09 -21.44 -15.18
C THR A 317 -12.59 -20.39 -14.20
N SER A 318 -12.23 -19.19 -14.67
CA SER A 318 -11.86 -18.06 -13.80
C SER A 318 -13.01 -17.69 -12.86
N ILE A 319 -14.25 -17.68 -13.35
CA ILE A 319 -15.44 -17.43 -12.52
C ILE A 319 -15.65 -18.55 -11.50
N ALA A 320 -15.49 -19.82 -11.89
CA ALA A 320 -15.65 -20.94 -10.97
C ALA A 320 -14.67 -20.88 -9.79
N TRP A 321 -13.39 -20.58 -10.05
CA TRP A 321 -12.41 -20.38 -8.99
C TRP A 321 -12.81 -19.24 -8.06
N LEU A 322 -13.21 -18.10 -8.63
CA LEU A 322 -13.67 -16.93 -7.87
C LEU A 322 -14.79 -17.27 -6.89
N LEU A 323 -15.77 -18.08 -7.32
CA LEU A 323 -16.88 -18.53 -6.49
C LEU A 323 -16.43 -19.44 -5.34
N ILE A 324 -15.43 -20.31 -5.57
CA ILE A 324 -14.85 -21.15 -4.52
C ILE A 324 -14.19 -20.29 -3.44
N ALA A 325 -13.42 -19.28 -3.83
CA ALA A 325 -12.76 -18.39 -2.87
C ALA A 325 -13.72 -17.42 -2.17
N LEU A 326 -14.83 -17.05 -2.81
CA LEU A 326 -15.84 -16.18 -2.24
C LEU A 326 -16.43 -16.75 -0.95
N LEU A 327 -16.62 -18.08 -0.85
CA LEU A 327 -17.25 -18.71 0.31
C LEU A 327 -16.50 -18.48 1.63
N PRO A 328 -15.22 -18.86 1.79
CA PRO A 328 -14.49 -18.61 3.04
C PRO A 328 -14.30 -17.11 3.31
N MET A 329 -14.15 -16.29 2.27
CA MET A 329 -14.03 -14.83 2.42
C MET A 329 -15.33 -14.21 2.94
N ALA A 330 -16.48 -14.64 2.43
CA ALA A 330 -17.79 -14.20 2.91
C ALA A 330 -17.99 -14.59 4.38
N VAL A 331 -17.57 -15.79 4.80
CA VAL A 331 -17.61 -16.22 6.21
C VAL A 331 -16.77 -15.30 7.09
N MET A 332 -15.53 -15.02 6.70
CA MET A 332 -14.62 -14.16 7.44
C MET A 332 -15.16 -12.73 7.58
N PHE A 333 -15.60 -12.11 6.48
CA PHE A 333 -16.14 -10.75 6.50
C PHE A 333 -17.44 -10.66 7.28
N SER A 334 -18.33 -11.65 7.13
CA SER A 334 -19.60 -11.70 7.86
C SER A 334 -19.39 -11.86 9.36
N ALA A 335 -18.51 -12.78 9.78
CA ALA A 335 -18.25 -13.02 11.20
C ALA A 335 -17.59 -11.80 11.88
N THR A 336 -16.62 -11.17 11.22
CA THR A 336 -15.94 -9.99 11.75
C THR A 336 -16.88 -8.78 11.79
N SER A 337 -17.70 -8.59 10.75
CA SER A 337 -18.71 -7.52 10.70
C SER A 337 -19.77 -7.72 11.80
N LEU A 338 -20.25 -8.94 12.01
CA LEU A 338 -21.23 -9.27 13.04
C LEU A 338 -20.66 -9.04 14.46
N ALA A 339 -19.40 -9.43 14.70
CA ALA A 339 -18.72 -9.19 15.96
C ALA A 339 -18.59 -7.69 16.26
N LEU A 340 -18.13 -6.89 15.30
CA LEU A 340 -18.01 -5.44 15.45
C LEU A 340 -19.37 -4.75 15.61
N ALA A 341 -20.36 -5.17 14.82
CA ALA A 341 -21.71 -4.60 14.89
C ALA A 341 -22.38 -4.87 16.25
N SER A 342 -22.09 -6.01 16.88
CA SER A 342 -22.62 -6.34 18.21
C SER A 342 -22.15 -5.38 19.31
N LEU A 343 -21.00 -4.70 19.13
CA LEU A 343 -20.48 -3.72 20.07
C LEU A 343 -21.27 -2.40 20.06
N ALA A 344 -21.96 -2.11 18.96
CA ALA A 344 -22.65 -0.84 18.78
C ALA A 344 -23.99 -0.79 19.54
N ARG A 345 -24.42 0.42 19.87
CA ARG A 345 -25.75 0.67 20.47
C ARG A 345 -26.78 1.09 19.42
N SER A 346 -26.33 1.76 18.35
CA SER A 346 -27.18 2.23 17.26
C SER A 346 -26.62 1.82 15.91
N THR A 347 -27.47 1.85 14.90
CA THR A 347 -27.12 1.63 13.50
C THR A 347 -25.99 2.58 13.05
N LYS A 348 -26.00 3.83 13.54
CA LYS A 348 -24.93 4.82 13.24
C LYS A 348 -23.59 4.43 13.87
N GLU A 349 -23.59 4.05 15.15
CA GLU A 349 -22.38 3.56 15.83
C GLU A 349 -21.83 2.28 15.16
N GLY A 350 -22.73 1.37 14.75
CA GLY A 350 -22.36 0.16 14.03
C GLY A 350 -21.60 0.46 12.75
N GLN A 351 -22.07 1.42 11.96
CA GLN A 351 -21.37 1.87 10.75
C GLN A 351 -19.97 2.40 11.07
N TYR A 352 -19.81 3.19 12.14
CA TYR A 352 -18.50 3.69 12.55
C TYR A 352 -17.55 2.58 13.01
N TYR A 353 -18.04 1.56 13.73
CA TYR A 353 -17.22 0.45 14.21
C TYR A 353 -16.74 -0.49 13.11
N LEU A 354 -17.48 -0.58 12.00
CA LEU A 354 -17.05 -1.37 10.86
C LEU A 354 -16.14 -0.57 9.89
N MET A 355 -16.03 0.76 9.98
CA MET A 355 -15.09 1.55 9.14
C MET A 355 -13.62 1.12 9.29
N PRO A 356 -13.07 0.89 10.51
CA PRO A 356 -11.72 0.34 10.67
C PRO A 356 -11.54 -1.02 9.99
N LEU A 357 -12.57 -1.88 9.97
CA LEU A 357 -12.51 -3.15 9.25
C LEU A 357 -12.32 -2.91 7.75
N PHE A 358 -13.06 -1.96 7.18
CA PHE A 358 -12.89 -1.57 5.78
C PHE A 358 -11.48 -1.01 5.51
N LEU A 359 -10.97 -0.15 6.39
CA LEU A 359 -9.63 0.44 6.29
C LEU A 359 -8.51 -0.61 6.34
N VAL A 360 -8.69 -1.69 7.12
CA VAL A 360 -7.71 -2.79 7.21
C VAL A 360 -7.81 -3.73 6.01
N CYS A 361 -9.04 -4.09 5.61
CA CYS A 361 -9.26 -5.03 4.51
C CYS A 361 -8.85 -4.46 3.14
N MET A 362 -9.05 -3.15 2.91
CA MET A 362 -8.79 -2.53 1.61
C MET A 362 -7.30 -2.63 1.18
N PRO A 363 -6.31 -2.19 1.99
CA PRO A 363 -4.90 -2.37 1.65
C PRO A 363 -4.50 -3.83 1.41
N LEU A 364 -5.05 -4.77 2.19
CA LEU A 364 -4.79 -6.21 2.01
C LEU A 364 -5.33 -6.73 0.68
N MET A 365 -6.46 -6.22 0.19
CA MET A 365 -6.97 -6.52 -1.15
C MET A 365 -6.21 -5.79 -2.25
N MET A 366 -5.64 -4.61 -1.97
CA MET A 366 -4.86 -3.80 -2.92
C MET A 366 -3.45 -4.29 -3.12
N LEU A 367 -2.81 -4.88 -2.10
CA LEU A 367 -1.42 -5.33 -2.17
C LEU A 367 -1.14 -6.23 -3.40
N PRO A 368 -2.00 -7.22 -3.75
CA PRO A 368 -1.83 -8.05 -4.95
C PRO A 368 -2.06 -7.34 -6.30
N LEU A 369 -2.53 -6.10 -6.31
CA LEU A 369 -2.64 -5.31 -7.55
C LEU A 369 -1.31 -4.61 -7.90
N LEU A 370 -0.41 -4.47 -6.93
CA LEU A 370 0.89 -3.83 -7.13
C LEU A 370 1.81 -4.69 -8.00
N PRO A 371 2.60 -4.07 -8.90
CA PRO A 371 3.59 -4.79 -9.68
C PRO A 371 4.67 -5.40 -8.76
N GLY A 372 5.12 -6.62 -9.07
CA GLY A 372 6.15 -7.33 -8.32
C GLY A 372 5.66 -8.12 -7.10
N ILE A 373 4.38 -8.01 -6.72
CA ILE A 373 3.79 -8.86 -5.70
C ILE A 373 3.26 -10.14 -6.35
N GLU A 374 3.95 -11.25 -6.11
CA GLU A 374 3.59 -12.56 -6.65
C GLU A 374 3.18 -13.54 -5.55
N LEU A 375 2.52 -14.64 -5.95
CA LEU A 375 2.18 -15.73 -5.04
C LEU A 375 3.45 -16.52 -4.67
N ASN A 376 3.89 -16.32 -3.43
CA ASN A 376 4.99 -17.05 -2.81
C ASN A 376 4.61 -17.38 -1.36
N LEU A 377 5.49 -18.10 -0.63
CA LEU A 377 5.21 -18.44 0.76
C LEU A 377 4.92 -17.21 1.64
N PRO A 378 5.75 -16.14 1.67
CA PRO A 378 5.46 -14.92 2.42
C PRO A 378 4.08 -14.35 2.14
N THR A 379 3.74 -14.13 0.88
CA THR A 379 2.50 -13.47 0.47
C THR A 379 1.27 -14.36 0.63
N SER A 380 1.46 -15.69 0.56
CA SER A 380 0.42 -16.69 0.80
C SER A 380 -0.07 -16.71 2.25
N LEU A 381 0.80 -16.30 3.21
CA LEU A 381 0.48 -16.27 4.64
C LEU A 381 -0.22 -14.98 5.07
N VAL A 382 -0.27 -13.95 4.21
CA VAL A 382 -0.95 -12.70 4.50
C VAL A 382 -2.47 -12.90 4.36
N PRO A 383 -3.27 -12.67 5.42
CA PRO A 383 -4.72 -12.79 5.35
C PRO A 383 -5.32 -11.92 4.24
N ILE A 384 -6.35 -12.40 3.56
CA ILE A 384 -6.99 -11.75 2.39
C ILE A 384 -6.07 -11.72 1.15
N SER A 385 -4.86 -11.15 1.25
CA SER A 385 -3.92 -11.03 0.12
C SER A 385 -3.52 -12.39 -0.44
N GLY A 386 -3.23 -13.37 0.43
CA GLY A 386 -2.88 -14.72 0.01
C GLY A 386 -4.00 -15.40 -0.78
N MET A 387 -5.27 -15.16 -0.41
CA MET A 387 -6.43 -15.67 -1.13
C MET A 387 -6.60 -14.99 -2.50
N VAL A 388 -6.38 -13.67 -2.58
CA VAL A 388 -6.41 -12.92 -3.84
C VAL A 388 -5.30 -13.39 -4.79
N LEU A 389 -4.08 -13.58 -4.29
CA LEU A 389 -2.94 -14.07 -5.09
C LEU A 389 -3.13 -15.53 -5.54
N LEU A 390 -3.69 -16.38 -4.69
CA LEU A 390 -4.06 -17.74 -5.05
C LEU A 390 -5.09 -17.73 -6.19
N MET A 391 -6.08 -16.84 -6.10
CA MET A 391 -7.07 -16.65 -7.16
C MET A 391 -6.43 -16.16 -8.45
N GLN A 392 -5.51 -15.20 -8.37
CA GLN A 392 -4.78 -14.69 -9.53
C GLN A 392 -4.03 -15.81 -10.26
N ALA A 393 -3.25 -16.61 -9.53
CA ALA A 393 -2.50 -17.73 -10.08
C ALA A 393 -3.44 -18.77 -10.75
N ALA A 394 -4.59 -19.08 -10.13
CA ALA A 394 -5.57 -19.99 -10.70
C ALA A 394 -6.22 -19.44 -11.98
N MET A 395 -6.54 -18.14 -12.02
CA MET A 395 -7.13 -17.46 -13.18
C MET A 395 -6.14 -17.31 -14.34
N GLU A 396 -4.85 -17.15 -14.04
CA GLU A 396 -3.75 -17.12 -15.03
C GLU A 396 -3.35 -18.52 -15.52
N SER A 397 -4.09 -19.56 -15.15
CA SER A 397 -3.79 -20.96 -15.49
C SER A 397 -2.44 -21.47 -14.95
N LYS A 398 -1.88 -20.79 -13.93
CA LYS A 398 -0.66 -21.22 -13.21
C LYS A 398 -1.02 -22.23 -12.11
N LEU A 399 -1.63 -23.35 -12.50
CA LEU A 399 -2.22 -24.32 -11.57
C LEU A 399 -1.18 -25.02 -10.67
N ALA A 400 0.03 -25.27 -11.18
CA ALA A 400 1.11 -25.86 -10.38
C ALA A 400 1.55 -24.92 -9.24
N LEU A 401 1.67 -23.62 -9.55
CA LEU A 401 1.98 -22.59 -8.57
C LEU A 401 0.84 -22.47 -7.54
N ALA A 402 -0.41 -22.40 -8.01
CA ALA A 402 -1.57 -22.33 -7.13
C ALA A 402 -1.63 -23.54 -6.19
N ALA A 403 -1.48 -24.76 -6.71
CA ALA A 403 -1.52 -26.00 -5.94
C ALA A 403 -0.47 -26.03 -4.81
N THR A 404 0.72 -25.48 -5.06
CA THR A 404 1.80 -25.39 -4.06
C THR A 404 1.37 -24.56 -2.83
N TYR A 405 0.57 -23.52 -3.04
CA TYR A 405 0.18 -22.56 -1.99
C TYR A 405 -1.28 -22.67 -1.53
N VAL A 406 -2.07 -23.63 -2.03
CA VAL A 406 -3.45 -23.86 -1.54
C VAL A 406 -3.46 -24.12 -0.03
N LEU A 407 -2.56 -24.98 0.46
CA LEU A 407 -2.53 -25.37 1.87
C LEU A 407 -2.23 -24.18 2.81
N PRO A 408 -1.14 -23.40 2.65
CA PRO A 408 -0.87 -22.26 3.53
C PRO A 408 -2.00 -21.22 3.50
N VAL A 409 -2.54 -20.90 2.31
CA VAL A 409 -3.65 -19.96 2.17
C VAL A 409 -4.91 -20.48 2.87
N ALA A 410 -5.24 -21.77 2.71
CA ALA A 410 -6.40 -22.37 3.36
C ALA A 410 -6.24 -22.38 4.88
N LEU A 411 -5.07 -22.72 5.41
CA LEU A 411 -4.79 -22.71 6.85
C LEU A 411 -4.98 -21.31 7.45
N VAL A 412 -4.42 -20.28 6.82
CA VAL A 412 -4.57 -18.89 7.30
C VAL A 412 -6.02 -18.44 7.19
N THR A 413 -6.66 -18.66 6.04
CA THR A 413 -8.03 -18.19 5.80
C THR A 413 -9.03 -18.89 6.74
N LEU A 414 -8.96 -20.21 6.86
CA LEU A 414 -9.83 -20.97 7.77
C LEU A 414 -9.52 -20.66 9.23
N GLY A 415 -8.25 -20.41 9.58
CA GLY A 415 -7.85 -19.92 10.90
C GLY A 415 -8.49 -18.57 11.23
N CYS A 416 -8.42 -17.61 10.30
CA CYS A 416 -9.09 -16.31 10.44
C CYS A 416 -10.60 -16.45 10.56
N CYS A 417 -11.24 -17.32 9.76
CA CYS A 417 -12.66 -17.64 9.90
C CYS A 417 -12.99 -18.20 11.29
N ALA A 418 -12.22 -19.16 11.78
CA ALA A 418 -12.45 -19.77 13.10
C ALA A 418 -12.31 -18.74 14.22
N VAL A 419 -11.29 -17.88 14.16
CA VAL A 419 -11.08 -16.79 15.12
C VAL A 419 -12.23 -15.79 15.06
N ALA A 420 -12.62 -15.33 13.87
CA ALA A 420 -13.70 -14.36 13.70
C ALA A 420 -15.06 -14.90 14.18
N VAL A 421 -15.39 -16.15 13.87
CA VAL A 421 -16.63 -16.80 14.33
C VAL A 421 -16.64 -16.96 15.84
N ARG A 422 -15.53 -17.44 16.44
CA ARG A 422 -15.41 -17.54 17.90
C ARG A 422 -15.52 -16.19 18.57
N TRP A 423 -14.93 -15.15 17.96
CA TRP A 423 -15.04 -13.79 18.47
C TRP A 423 -16.48 -13.29 18.43
N ALA A 424 -17.20 -13.46 17.32
CA ALA A 424 -18.62 -13.11 17.22
C ALA A 424 -19.47 -13.82 18.30
N VAL A 425 -19.28 -15.13 18.49
CA VAL A 425 -19.97 -15.88 19.55
C VAL A 425 -19.62 -15.35 20.94
N SER A 426 -18.35 -15.00 21.19
CA SER A 426 -17.92 -14.45 22.48
C SER A 426 -18.61 -13.12 22.80
N GLN A 427 -18.82 -12.25 21.81
CA GLN A 427 -19.46 -10.94 22.03
C GLN A 427 -20.93 -11.10 22.45
N PHE A 428 -21.67 -12.01 21.81
CA PHE A 428 -23.05 -12.31 22.18
C PHE A 428 -23.18 -13.01 23.55
N ASN A 429 -22.11 -13.59 24.07
CA ASN A 429 -22.09 -14.13 25.43
C ASN A 429 -21.78 -13.08 26.50
N GLN A 430 -21.32 -11.88 26.12
CA GLN A 430 -21.01 -10.80 27.06
C GLN A 430 -22.23 -9.89 27.27
N GLU A 431 -22.79 -9.90 28.48
CA GLU A 431 -23.95 -9.07 28.83
C GLU A 431 -23.67 -7.57 28.76
N SER A 432 -22.44 -7.16 29.11
CA SER A 432 -22.00 -5.76 29.01
C SER A 432 -22.00 -5.23 27.57
N VAL A 433 -21.85 -6.11 26.58
CA VAL A 433 -21.91 -5.77 25.16
C VAL A 433 -23.37 -5.67 24.71
N LEU A 434 -24.22 -6.57 25.18
CA LEU A 434 -25.64 -6.61 24.86
C LEU A 434 -26.46 -5.46 25.48
N PHE A 435 -26.20 -5.08 26.73
CA PHE A 435 -27.05 -4.16 27.52
C PHE A 435 -26.37 -2.83 27.86
N ARG A 436 -25.66 -2.23 26.91
CA ARG A 436 -24.88 -1.00 27.15
C ARG A 436 -25.76 0.25 27.11
N ASP A 437 -26.02 0.88 28.25
CA ASP A 437 -26.85 2.09 28.39
C ASP A 437 -26.28 3.35 27.71
N THR A 438 -27.17 4.24 27.29
CA THR A 438 -26.93 5.53 26.63
C THR A 438 -26.44 6.59 27.62
N GLU A 439 -25.13 6.62 27.88
CA GLU A 439 -24.51 7.82 28.43
C GLU A 439 -24.36 8.87 27.32
N ASN A 440 -25.00 10.03 27.49
CA ASN A 440 -24.82 11.20 26.63
C ASN A 440 -23.38 11.69 26.77
N PHE A 441 -22.56 11.40 25.77
CA PHE A 441 -21.15 11.74 25.74
C PHE A 441 -20.96 13.22 25.38
N ASP A 442 -20.58 14.05 26.36
CA ASP A 442 -20.06 15.39 26.09
C ASP A 442 -18.53 15.35 26.00
N LEU A 443 -18.01 15.61 24.80
CA LEU A 443 -16.59 15.48 24.47
C LEU A 443 -15.70 16.43 25.30
N LEU A 444 -16.19 17.62 25.62
CA LEU A 444 -15.45 18.62 26.39
C LEU A 444 -15.32 18.22 27.86
N THR A 445 -16.42 17.78 28.46
CA THR A 445 -16.43 17.29 29.85
C THR A 445 -15.64 15.99 29.98
N TRP A 446 -15.77 15.08 29.02
CA TRP A 446 -14.97 13.85 28.96
C TRP A 446 -13.48 14.15 28.81
N ALA A 447 -13.07 15.08 27.93
CA ALA A 447 -11.67 15.40 27.72
C ALA A 447 -11.03 16.01 28.98
N ARG A 448 -11.74 16.92 29.67
CA ARG A 448 -11.29 17.49 30.95
C ARG A 448 -11.18 16.41 32.02
N TRP A 449 -12.17 15.53 32.12
CA TRP A 449 -12.16 14.41 33.06
C TRP A 449 -11.00 13.44 32.77
N ALA A 450 -10.81 13.07 31.51
CA ALA A 450 -9.76 12.15 31.07
C ALA A 450 -8.36 12.72 31.35
N TYR A 451 -8.14 14.03 31.12
CA TYR A 451 -6.88 14.70 31.46
C TYR A 451 -6.65 14.81 32.97
N ALA A 452 -7.69 15.07 33.75
CA ALA A 452 -7.60 15.15 35.20
C ALA A 452 -7.35 13.78 35.85
N HIS A 453 -7.93 12.70 35.30
CA HIS A 453 -7.88 11.35 35.85
C HIS A 453 -6.96 10.41 35.07
N ARG A 454 -5.84 10.94 34.55
CA ARG A 454 -4.86 10.14 33.80
C ARG A 454 -4.21 9.07 34.70
N PRO A 455 -4.25 7.79 34.32
CA PRO A 455 -3.61 6.73 35.09
C PRO A 455 -2.08 6.91 35.14
N PRO A 456 -1.40 6.33 36.14
CA PRO A 456 0.07 6.44 36.27
C PRO A 456 0.83 5.77 35.12
N THR A 457 0.23 4.76 34.49
CA THR A 457 0.74 4.05 33.31
C THR A 457 -0.36 3.94 32.25
N PRO A 458 -0.01 3.72 30.97
CA PRO A 458 -1.00 3.68 29.90
C PRO A 458 -2.01 2.57 30.12
N THR A 459 -3.23 2.75 29.63
CA THR A 459 -4.20 1.66 29.54
C THR A 459 -3.96 0.80 28.30
N LEU A 460 -4.55 -0.39 28.25
CA LEU A 460 -4.59 -1.21 27.05
C LEU A 460 -5.11 -0.43 25.83
N GLY A 461 -6.15 0.38 26.03
CA GLY A 461 -6.73 1.22 24.98
C GLY A 461 -5.78 2.34 24.52
N ALA A 462 -5.06 2.96 25.46
CA ALA A 462 -4.05 3.97 25.12
C ALA A 462 -2.88 3.37 24.34
N ALA A 463 -2.42 2.16 24.70
CA ALA A 463 -1.40 1.44 23.94
C ALA A 463 -1.85 1.10 22.52
N ALA A 464 -3.09 0.59 22.36
CA ALA A 464 -3.68 0.32 21.06
C ALA A 464 -3.81 1.59 20.20
N LEU A 465 -4.23 2.71 20.81
CA LEU A 465 -4.30 4.00 20.12
C LEU A 465 -2.92 4.49 19.67
N LEU A 466 -1.89 4.38 20.51
CA LEU A 466 -0.53 4.74 20.11
C LEU A 466 -0.05 3.90 18.91
N ILE A 467 -0.27 2.59 18.94
CA ILE A 467 0.06 1.69 17.82
C ILE A 467 -0.65 2.15 16.53
N ALA A 468 -1.94 2.45 16.62
CA ALA A 468 -2.71 2.94 15.47
C ALA A 468 -2.16 4.27 14.93
N LEU A 469 -1.78 5.21 15.80
CA LEU A 469 -1.19 6.49 15.40
C LEU A 469 0.20 6.31 14.77
N ILE A 470 1.04 5.41 15.28
CA ILE A 470 2.35 5.09 14.69
C ILE A 470 2.15 4.51 13.29
N PHE A 471 1.30 3.50 13.12
CA PHE A 471 1.09 2.90 11.80
C PHE A 471 0.43 3.86 10.80
N LEU A 472 -0.53 4.68 11.25
CA LEU A 472 -1.15 5.68 10.38
C LEU A 472 -0.12 6.72 9.92
N SER A 473 0.69 7.24 10.84
CA SER A 473 1.71 8.23 10.49
C SER A 473 2.84 7.64 9.63
N GLN A 474 3.26 6.40 9.87
CA GLN A 474 4.21 5.68 9.01
C GLN A 474 3.63 5.42 7.61
N PHE A 475 2.35 5.04 7.49
CA PHE A 475 1.68 4.86 6.21
C PHE A 475 1.64 6.17 5.39
N ILE A 476 1.31 7.29 6.05
CA ILE A 476 1.36 8.61 5.41
C ILE A 476 2.80 8.94 5.00
N ALA A 477 3.78 8.70 5.88
CA ALA A 477 5.19 8.96 5.58
C ALA A 477 5.72 8.15 4.39
N GLN A 478 5.29 6.89 4.25
CA GLN A 478 5.63 6.04 3.09
C GLN A 478 5.05 6.54 1.77
N SER A 479 4.00 7.36 1.81
CA SER A 479 3.43 8.00 0.62
C SER A 479 4.26 9.21 0.14
N ILE A 480 5.26 9.63 0.93
CA ILE A 480 6.18 10.72 0.59
C ILE A 480 7.41 10.12 -0.09
N SER A 481 7.60 10.42 -1.37
CA SER A 481 8.78 9.99 -2.11
C SER A 481 10.02 10.80 -1.69
N PHE A 482 11.05 10.12 -1.20
CA PHE A 482 12.37 10.71 -0.95
C PHE A 482 13.37 10.20 -1.99
N ASP A 483 14.19 11.09 -2.55
CA ASP A 483 15.31 10.69 -3.38
C ASP A 483 16.45 10.14 -2.50
N ILE A 484 16.43 8.82 -2.30
CA ILE A 484 17.39 8.10 -1.46
C ILE A 484 18.79 8.02 -2.08
N THR A 485 18.95 8.37 -3.37
CA THR A 485 20.27 8.43 -4.02
C THR A 485 21.09 9.62 -3.52
N GLN A 486 20.40 10.66 -3.04
CA GLN A 486 20.99 11.84 -2.43
C GLN A 486 21.14 11.64 -0.92
N PRO A 487 22.30 12.00 -0.30
CA PRO A 487 22.49 11.90 1.14
C PRO A 487 21.39 12.62 1.93
N SER A 488 20.96 13.79 1.45
CA SER A 488 19.91 14.59 2.11
C SER A 488 18.54 13.91 2.08
N GLY A 489 18.21 13.17 1.02
CA GLY A 489 16.95 12.44 0.91
C GLY A 489 16.93 11.22 1.82
N PHE A 490 18.03 10.47 1.90
CA PHE A 490 18.19 9.37 2.84
C PHE A 490 18.04 9.82 4.31
N VAL A 491 18.71 10.92 4.69
CA VAL A 491 18.59 11.49 6.04
C VAL A 491 17.15 11.92 6.35
N LYS A 492 16.48 12.61 5.42
CA LYS A 492 15.07 13.02 5.58
C LYS A 492 14.15 11.81 5.76
N MET A 493 14.33 10.75 4.98
CA MET A 493 13.54 9.53 5.09
C MET A 493 13.64 8.93 6.50
N ILE A 494 14.85 8.79 7.04
CA ILE A 494 15.05 8.26 8.40
C ILE A 494 14.43 9.20 9.44
N LEU A 495 14.71 10.50 9.36
CA LEU A 495 14.19 11.47 10.33
C LEU A 495 12.66 11.50 10.35
N VAL A 496 12.02 11.45 9.18
CA VAL A 496 10.55 11.40 9.07
C VAL A 496 10.02 10.11 9.66
N SER A 497 10.58 8.95 9.28
CA SER A 497 10.18 7.65 9.81
C SER A 497 10.27 7.57 11.34
N GLN A 498 11.39 8.05 11.91
CA GLN A 498 11.61 8.06 13.35
C GLN A 498 10.74 9.11 14.08
N SER A 499 10.43 10.23 13.43
CA SER A 499 9.49 11.23 13.95
C SER A 499 8.05 10.68 14.03
N CYS A 500 7.63 9.86 13.06
CA CYS A 500 6.34 9.17 13.09
C CYS A 500 6.20 8.19 14.25
N ILE A 501 7.31 7.70 14.81
CA ILE A 501 7.31 6.85 16.01
C ILE A 501 7.35 7.71 17.27
N LEU A 502 8.30 8.65 17.34
CA LEU A 502 8.58 9.41 18.55
C LEU A 502 7.48 10.43 18.88
N LEU A 503 6.97 11.18 17.89
CA LEU A 503 6.03 12.27 18.12
C LEU A 503 4.70 11.76 18.71
N PRO A 504 4.03 10.73 18.14
CA PRO A 504 2.84 10.16 18.77
C PRO A 504 3.13 9.58 20.16
N THR A 505 4.30 8.98 20.36
CA THR A 505 4.70 8.40 21.65
C THR A 505 4.83 9.46 22.74
N LEU A 506 5.50 10.58 22.45
CA LEU A 506 5.63 11.69 23.39
C LEU A 506 4.29 12.38 23.63
N LEU A 507 3.50 12.61 22.58
CA LEU A 507 2.17 13.19 22.69
C LEU A 507 1.25 12.34 23.57
N MET A 508 1.20 11.02 23.34
CA MET A 508 0.44 10.09 24.16
C MET A 508 1.00 10.00 25.59
N GLY A 509 2.32 10.06 25.76
CA GLY A 509 2.97 10.17 27.06
C GLY A 509 2.54 11.42 27.85
N LEU A 510 2.25 12.53 27.16
CA LEU A 510 1.76 13.76 27.77
C LEU A 510 0.23 13.72 28.00
N LEU A 511 -0.53 13.15 27.08
CA LEU A 511 -2.00 13.22 27.10
C LEU A 511 -2.67 12.07 27.85
N ALA A 512 -2.06 10.89 27.93
CA ALA A 512 -2.73 9.67 28.39
C ALA A 512 -2.26 9.18 29.77
N VAL A 513 -1.15 9.71 30.30
CA VAL A 513 -0.57 9.24 31.57
C VAL A 513 -0.17 10.38 32.50
N SER A 514 -0.20 10.13 33.81
CA SER A 514 0.26 11.07 34.84
C SER A 514 1.73 10.91 35.22
N SER A 515 2.34 9.74 34.96
CA SER A 515 3.76 9.49 35.25
C SER A 515 4.53 9.00 34.02
N MET A 516 5.22 9.92 33.34
CA MET A 516 6.13 9.56 32.24
C MET A 516 7.24 8.64 32.72
N ARG A 517 7.74 8.84 33.94
CA ARG A 517 8.83 8.03 34.50
C ARG A 517 8.46 6.54 34.63
N ARG A 518 7.28 6.24 35.20
CA ARG A 518 6.79 4.85 35.32
C ARG A 518 6.45 4.26 33.96
N THR A 519 5.87 5.07 33.06
CA THR A 519 5.49 4.65 31.71
C THR A 519 6.69 4.27 30.85
N PHE A 520 7.73 5.11 30.83
CA PHE A 520 8.92 4.89 30.00
C PHE A 520 10.04 4.10 30.71
N LEU A 521 9.74 3.51 31.87
CA LEU A 521 10.71 2.73 32.66
C LEU A 521 12.01 3.49 32.93
N LEU A 522 11.90 4.78 33.26
CA LEU A 522 13.04 5.66 33.52
C LEU A 522 13.47 5.50 34.99
N ALA A 523 14.66 4.92 35.19
CA ALA A 523 15.22 4.79 36.53
C ALA A 523 15.80 6.11 37.06
N GLU A 524 15.85 6.21 38.38
CA GLU A 524 16.54 7.31 39.08
C GLU A 524 18.06 7.23 38.91
N ARG A 525 18.60 6.01 38.77
CA ARG A 525 20.02 5.73 38.57
C ARG A 525 20.20 4.69 37.47
N ILE A 526 21.23 4.88 36.65
CA ILE A 526 21.53 3.98 35.54
C ILE A 526 22.19 2.69 36.08
N PRO A 527 21.66 1.48 35.80
CA PRO A 527 22.32 0.20 36.02
C PRO A 527 23.46 0.07 35.04
N TRP A 528 24.66 0.50 35.43
CA TRP A 528 25.80 0.25 34.56
C TRP A 528 26.01 -1.25 34.32
N LEU A 529 25.76 -2.10 35.32
CA LEU A 529 25.87 -3.56 35.12
C LEU A 529 24.83 -4.11 34.13
N SER A 530 23.56 -3.72 34.24
CA SER A 530 22.54 -4.19 33.28
C SER A 530 22.74 -3.56 31.88
N VAL A 531 23.24 -2.32 31.79
CA VAL A 531 23.63 -1.68 30.53
C VAL A 531 24.78 -2.46 29.88
N LEU A 532 25.85 -2.77 30.63
CA LEU A 532 26.96 -3.59 30.15
C LEU A 532 26.51 -4.99 29.74
N THR A 533 25.58 -5.58 30.49
CA THR A 533 24.98 -6.88 30.15
C THR A 533 24.17 -6.77 28.86
N GLY A 534 23.42 -5.68 28.64
CA GLY A 534 22.72 -5.40 27.39
C GLY A 534 23.67 -5.26 26.20
N ILE A 535 24.79 -4.55 26.36
CA ILE A 535 25.83 -4.44 25.32
C ILE A 535 26.46 -5.80 25.04
N ALA A 536 26.85 -6.55 26.07
CA ALA A 536 27.40 -7.90 25.92
C ALA A 536 26.42 -8.85 25.23
N LEU A 537 25.14 -8.75 25.59
CA LEU A 537 24.07 -9.53 24.96
C LEU A 537 23.90 -9.15 23.49
N ALA A 538 24.02 -7.87 23.11
CA ALA A 538 23.98 -7.44 21.71
C ALA A 538 25.13 -8.05 20.90
N VAL A 539 26.34 -8.11 21.46
CA VAL A 539 27.51 -8.74 20.82
C VAL A 539 27.27 -10.23 20.57
N VAL A 540 26.77 -10.98 21.56
CA VAL A 540 26.53 -12.43 21.38
C VAL A 540 25.27 -12.73 20.57
N MET A 541 24.31 -11.81 20.49
CA MET A 541 23.13 -11.98 19.66
C MET A 541 23.40 -11.75 18.17
N GLN A 542 24.48 -11.05 17.81
CA GLN A 542 24.82 -10.77 16.41
C GLN A 542 24.97 -12.04 15.54
N PRO A 543 25.74 -13.07 15.95
CA PRO A 543 25.81 -14.33 15.21
C PRO A 543 24.48 -15.06 15.09
N ILE A 544 23.67 -15.04 16.15
CA ILE A 544 22.36 -15.70 16.20
C ILE A 544 21.38 -15.01 15.24
N GLY A 545 21.33 -13.68 15.26
CA GLY A 545 20.49 -12.90 14.36
C GLY A 545 20.91 -13.04 12.90
N THR A 546 22.22 -13.10 12.62
CA THR A 546 22.74 -13.34 11.27
C THR A 546 22.38 -14.75 10.79
N ALA A 547 22.53 -15.76 11.64
CA ALA A 547 22.11 -17.13 11.33
C ALA A 547 20.60 -17.23 11.09
N LEU A 548 19.78 -16.46 11.82
CA LEU A 548 18.34 -16.39 11.59
C LEU A 548 18.02 -15.76 10.23
N ILE A 549 18.72 -14.69 9.83
CA ILE A 549 18.57 -14.08 8.50
C ILE A 549 18.90 -15.12 7.42
N GLU A 550 20.04 -15.81 7.51
CA GLU A 550 20.45 -16.85 6.57
C GLU A 550 19.47 -18.04 6.52
N LEU A 551 18.89 -18.41 7.65
CA LEU A 551 17.86 -19.46 7.72
C LEU A 551 16.56 -19.02 7.04
N LEU A 552 16.20 -17.75 7.17
CA LEU A 552 14.96 -17.21 6.62
C LEU A 552 15.09 -16.80 5.15
N ASP A 553 16.27 -16.44 4.66
CA ASP A 553 16.48 -15.89 3.32
C ASP A 553 15.91 -16.77 2.18
N PRO A 554 16.08 -18.11 2.19
CA PRO A 554 15.48 -18.98 1.17
C PRO A 554 13.94 -19.04 1.22
N ILE A 555 13.35 -18.68 2.37
CA ILE A 555 11.91 -18.81 2.67
C ILE A 555 11.21 -17.46 2.50
N LEU A 556 11.88 -16.40 2.96
CA LEU A 556 11.44 -15.01 3.04
C LEU A 556 12.54 -14.11 2.44
N PRO A 557 12.75 -14.12 1.11
CA PRO A 557 13.80 -13.32 0.51
C PRO A 557 13.48 -11.83 0.60
N LEU A 558 14.53 -11.01 0.69
CA LEU A 558 14.41 -9.56 0.58
C LEU A 558 14.05 -9.16 -0.86
N PRO A 559 13.22 -8.12 -1.05
CA PRO A 559 12.97 -7.56 -2.37
C PRO A 559 14.30 -7.11 -3.03
N PRO A 560 14.53 -7.38 -4.33
CA PRO A 560 15.84 -7.16 -4.98
C PRO A 560 16.39 -5.74 -4.83
N GLY A 561 15.54 -4.71 -4.93
CA GLY A 561 15.96 -3.31 -4.80
C GLY A 561 16.40 -2.90 -3.39
N LEU A 562 16.02 -3.63 -2.34
CA LEU A 562 16.43 -3.36 -0.96
C LEU A 562 17.80 -3.94 -0.65
N ALA A 563 18.13 -5.10 -1.23
CA ALA A 563 19.45 -5.70 -1.10
C ALA A 563 20.52 -4.80 -1.74
N GLU A 564 20.26 -4.29 -2.94
CA GLU A 564 21.16 -3.36 -3.64
C GLU A 564 21.33 -2.03 -2.88
N LEU A 565 20.25 -1.51 -2.27
CA LEU A 565 20.33 -0.31 -1.43
C LEU A 565 21.16 -0.55 -0.16
N ALA A 566 20.97 -1.70 0.50
CA ALA A 566 21.76 -2.07 1.67
C ALA A 566 23.26 -2.20 1.34
N GLU A 567 23.57 -2.69 0.14
CA GLU A 567 24.93 -2.82 -0.38
C GLU A 567 25.58 -1.45 -0.66
N LYS A 568 24.86 -0.54 -1.33
CA LYS A 568 25.33 0.84 -1.60
C LYS A 568 25.55 1.65 -0.33
N LEU A 569 24.68 1.48 0.68
CA LEU A 569 24.84 2.11 2.00
C LEU A 569 26.05 1.55 2.78
N GLY A 570 26.48 0.32 2.48
CA GLY A 570 27.58 -0.35 3.17
C GLY A 570 28.96 -0.05 2.57
N SER A 571 29.06 0.04 1.24
CA SER A 571 30.35 0.07 0.51
C SER A 571 30.74 1.46 -0.02
N ASP A 572 29.77 2.26 -0.47
CA ASP A 572 29.98 3.58 -1.09
C ASP A 572 29.21 4.69 -0.33
N ALA A 573 29.20 4.61 1.00
CA ALA A 573 28.45 5.57 1.82
C ALA A 573 28.99 6.99 1.62
N THR A 574 28.21 7.81 0.90
CA THR A 574 28.44 9.25 0.76
C THR A 574 28.33 10.01 2.09
N LEU A 575 27.79 9.36 3.13
CA LEU A 575 27.64 9.89 4.49
C LEU A 575 28.77 9.40 5.42
N PRO A 576 29.32 10.28 6.29
CA PRO A 576 30.28 9.85 7.30
C PRO A 576 29.72 8.74 8.20
N LEU A 577 30.54 7.73 8.53
CA LEU A 577 30.13 6.58 9.35
C LEU A 577 29.46 6.98 10.67
N GLY A 578 29.96 8.03 11.34
CA GLY A 578 29.36 8.54 12.58
C GLY A 578 27.92 9.02 12.40
N MET A 579 27.59 9.61 11.25
CA MET A 579 26.23 10.03 10.92
C MET A 579 25.33 8.83 10.61
N VAL A 580 25.86 7.82 9.91
CA VAL A 580 25.13 6.56 9.65
C VAL A 580 24.80 5.85 10.96
N LEU A 581 25.78 5.71 11.86
CA LEU A 581 25.57 5.12 13.20
C LEU A 581 24.54 5.93 14.01
N LEU A 582 24.61 7.25 13.98
CA LEU A 582 23.62 8.09 14.67
C LEU A 582 22.20 7.86 14.13
N LEU A 583 22.03 7.82 12.81
CA LEU A 583 20.72 7.75 12.16
C LEU A 583 20.12 6.33 12.14
N MET A 584 20.94 5.29 12.02
CA MET A 584 20.47 3.90 11.85
C MET A 584 20.65 3.03 13.10
N ALA A 585 21.49 3.42 14.05
CA ALA A 585 21.67 2.68 15.30
C ALA A 585 21.13 3.45 16.51
N VAL A 586 21.56 4.69 16.72
CA VAL A 586 21.23 5.45 17.93
C VAL A 586 19.79 5.96 17.92
N LEU A 587 19.40 6.68 16.86
CA LEU A 587 18.09 7.30 16.77
C LEU A 587 16.94 6.27 16.82
N PRO A 588 16.96 5.16 16.06
CA PRO A 588 15.93 4.12 16.13
C PRO A 588 15.87 3.46 17.51
N ALA A 589 17.04 3.16 18.10
CA ALA A 589 17.09 2.56 19.44
C ALA A 589 16.44 3.42 20.52
N ILE A 590 16.51 4.75 20.41
CA ILE A 590 15.84 5.63 21.37
C ILE A 590 14.33 5.70 21.08
N CYS A 591 13.96 6.01 19.84
CA CYS A 591 12.57 6.23 19.44
C CYS A 591 11.72 4.97 19.64
N GLU A 592 12.22 3.82 19.17
CA GLU A 592 11.47 2.58 19.15
C GLU A 592 11.40 1.94 20.54
N GLU A 593 12.46 2.03 21.37
CA GLU A 593 12.38 1.51 22.73
C GLU A 593 11.41 2.34 23.60
N LEU A 594 11.38 3.67 23.42
CA LEU A 594 10.40 4.53 24.11
C LEU A 594 8.96 4.16 23.73
N ALA A 595 8.70 3.95 22.43
CA ALA A 595 7.39 3.57 21.94
C ALA A 595 6.98 2.18 22.42
N PHE A 596 7.79 1.16 22.14
CA PHE A 596 7.38 -0.24 22.28
C PHE A 596 7.64 -0.81 23.68
N ARG A 597 8.78 -0.51 24.32
CA ARG A 597 9.14 -1.05 25.65
C ARG A 597 8.72 -0.10 26.77
N GLY A 598 8.74 1.20 26.51
CA GLY A 598 8.15 2.20 27.38
C GLY A 598 6.63 2.13 27.33
N PHE A 599 6.02 2.80 26.35
CA PHE A 599 4.58 3.04 26.36
C PHE A 599 3.73 1.78 26.08
N VAL A 600 3.96 1.09 24.97
CA VAL A 600 3.12 -0.05 24.54
C VAL A 600 3.20 -1.21 25.52
N LEU A 601 4.40 -1.68 25.88
CA LEU A 601 4.59 -2.78 26.82
C LEU A 601 3.99 -2.45 28.20
N SER A 602 4.15 -1.21 28.70
CA SER A 602 3.53 -0.79 29.96
C SER A 602 2.00 -0.83 29.90
N GLY A 603 1.39 -0.42 28.79
CA GLY A 603 -0.06 -0.49 28.62
C GLY A 603 -0.61 -1.90 28.44
N LEU A 604 0.09 -2.77 27.71
CA LEU A 604 -0.29 -4.17 27.56
C LEU A 604 -0.28 -4.92 28.91
N ARG A 605 0.65 -4.57 29.81
CA ARG A 605 0.80 -5.19 31.14
C ARG A 605 -0.33 -4.85 32.13
N GLU A 606 -1.22 -3.91 31.80
CA GLU A 606 -2.39 -3.59 32.62
C GLU A 606 -3.37 -4.77 32.66
N ARG A 607 -3.56 -5.45 31.51
CA ARG A 607 -4.58 -6.50 31.32
C ARG A 607 -3.97 -7.86 30.98
N LEU A 608 -2.77 -7.89 30.40
CA LEU A 608 -2.11 -9.12 29.97
C LEU A 608 -1.03 -9.55 30.97
N SER A 609 -0.80 -10.86 31.05
CA SER A 609 0.35 -11.37 31.79
C SER A 609 1.66 -10.86 31.17
N PRO A 610 2.77 -10.77 31.94
CA PRO A 610 4.03 -10.25 31.42
C PRO A 610 4.50 -10.94 30.12
N GLY A 611 4.29 -12.26 30.00
CA GLY A 611 4.63 -13.00 28.79
C GLY A 611 3.82 -12.56 27.57
N TRP A 612 2.49 -12.45 27.71
CA TRP A 612 1.63 -12.00 26.62
C TRP A 612 1.84 -10.52 26.26
N ALA A 613 2.19 -9.69 27.23
CA ALA A 613 2.55 -8.30 26.98
C ALA A 613 3.86 -8.17 26.19
N ILE A 614 4.88 -9.00 26.51
CA ILE A 614 6.13 -9.09 25.74
C ILE A 614 5.82 -9.53 24.30
N VAL A 615 5.05 -10.61 24.13
CA VAL A 615 4.67 -11.11 22.81
C VAL A 615 3.92 -10.05 22.00
N GLY A 616 2.92 -9.39 22.61
CA GLY A 616 2.16 -8.33 21.95
C GLY A 616 3.03 -7.15 21.51
N SER A 617 3.88 -6.63 22.41
CA SER A 617 4.81 -5.55 22.09
C SER A 617 5.80 -5.94 20.98
N ALA A 618 6.34 -7.15 21.03
CA ALA A 618 7.27 -7.68 20.03
C ALA A 618 6.65 -7.82 18.63
N VAL A 619 5.40 -8.28 18.55
CA VAL A 619 4.66 -8.38 17.27
C VAL A 619 4.47 -7.00 16.65
N PHE A 620 4.02 -6.01 17.43
CA PHE A 620 3.83 -4.65 16.91
C PHE A 620 5.16 -3.96 16.55
N PHE A 621 6.24 -4.26 17.28
CA PHE A 621 7.58 -3.81 16.93
C PHE A 621 8.06 -4.40 15.60
N GLY A 622 7.79 -5.69 15.35
CA GLY A 622 8.04 -6.31 14.05
C GLY A 622 7.23 -5.66 12.92
N LEU A 623 5.94 -5.45 13.13
CA LEU A 623 5.04 -4.83 12.13
C LEU A 623 5.40 -3.38 11.78
N ALA A 624 6.11 -2.67 12.67
CA ALA A 624 6.64 -1.33 12.40
C ALA A 624 7.80 -1.31 11.39
N HIS A 625 8.25 -2.49 10.94
CA HIS A 625 9.26 -2.71 9.91
C HIS A 625 8.64 -3.40 8.67
N PRO A 626 7.68 -2.75 7.97
CA PRO A 626 6.85 -3.39 6.95
C PRO A 626 7.58 -3.65 5.62
N THR A 627 8.80 -3.14 5.47
CA THR A 627 9.55 -3.14 4.21
C THR A 627 9.82 -4.56 3.68
N ALA A 628 10.00 -5.54 4.57
CA ALA A 628 10.11 -6.94 4.20
C ALA A 628 9.57 -7.86 5.32
N LEU A 629 8.93 -8.96 4.95
CA LEU A 629 8.40 -9.93 5.92
C LEU A 629 9.53 -10.57 6.74
N GLN A 630 10.68 -10.83 6.11
CA GLN A 630 11.88 -11.30 6.82
C GLN A 630 12.30 -10.32 7.93
N GLN A 631 12.34 -9.02 7.62
CA GLN A 631 12.68 -7.97 8.58
C GLN A 631 11.65 -7.88 9.70
N THR A 632 10.35 -7.97 9.37
CA THR A 632 9.26 -8.05 10.35
C THR A 632 9.48 -9.18 11.35
N VAL A 633 9.78 -10.39 10.85
CA VAL A 633 9.99 -11.57 11.69
C VAL A 633 11.25 -11.43 12.55
N CYS A 634 12.38 -11.05 11.97
CA CYS A 634 13.63 -10.84 12.69
C CYS A 634 13.50 -9.77 13.79
N ALA A 635 12.83 -8.64 13.48
CA ALA A 635 12.56 -7.59 14.44
C ALA A 635 11.65 -8.07 15.57
N ALA A 636 10.62 -8.89 15.29
CA ALA A 636 9.77 -9.48 16.33
C ALA A 636 10.56 -10.40 17.28
N PHE A 637 11.50 -11.22 16.77
CA PHE A 637 12.37 -12.03 17.63
C PHE A 637 13.26 -11.16 18.54
N LEU A 638 13.85 -10.09 17.99
CA LEU A 638 14.60 -9.11 18.79
C LEU A 638 13.70 -8.40 19.81
N GLY A 639 12.45 -8.14 19.43
CA GLY A 639 11.39 -7.60 20.25
C GLY A 639 11.07 -8.43 21.48
N LEU A 640 11.01 -9.76 21.34
CA LEU A 640 10.81 -10.68 22.47
C LEU A 640 11.95 -10.57 23.48
N LEU A 641 13.19 -10.53 23.00
CA LEU A 641 14.37 -10.39 23.84
C LEU A 641 14.39 -9.05 24.59
N LEU A 642 14.19 -7.96 23.87
CA LEU A 642 14.16 -6.61 24.46
C LEU A 642 12.98 -6.42 25.42
N GLY A 643 11.82 -7.02 25.12
CA GLY A 643 10.69 -7.07 26.04
C GLY A 643 11.02 -7.84 27.32
N TYR A 644 11.71 -8.97 27.22
CA TYR A 644 12.19 -9.72 28.38
C TYR A 644 13.15 -8.89 29.24
N ILE A 645 14.14 -8.23 28.63
CA ILE A 645 15.09 -7.34 29.31
C ILE A 645 14.34 -6.20 30.01
N ALA A 646 13.39 -5.55 29.32
CA ALA A 646 12.62 -4.44 29.87
C ALA A 646 11.81 -4.85 31.10
N VAL A 647 11.12 -6.01 31.04
CA VAL A 647 10.31 -6.52 32.16
C VAL A 647 11.18 -6.93 33.35
N LYS A 648 12.34 -7.57 33.10
CA LYS A 648 13.23 -8.07 34.14
C LYS A 648 14.05 -6.96 34.81
N SER A 649 14.67 -6.09 34.01
CA SER A 649 15.45 -4.96 34.52
C SER A 649 14.59 -3.83 35.06
N ARG A 650 13.29 -3.79 34.67
CA ARG A 650 12.34 -2.69 34.93
C ARG A 650 12.86 -1.33 34.41
N GLN A 651 13.68 -1.37 33.37
CA GLN A 651 14.37 -0.19 32.86
C GLN A 651 14.52 -0.23 31.35
N ILE A 652 14.50 0.96 30.75
CA ILE A 652 14.67 1.11 29.31
C ILE A 652 16.13 1.22 28.88
N THR A 653 17.02 1.68 29.76
CA THR A 653 18.44 1.94 29.42
C THR A 653 19.20 0.69 28.95
N PRO A 654 19.03 -0.51 29.52
CA PRO A 654 19.66 -1.72 28.98
C PRO A 654 19.13 -2.10 27.60
N CYS A 655 17.85 -1.83 27.35
CA CYS A 655 17.21 -2.10 26.06
C CYS A 655 17.73 -1.16 24.97
N VAL A 656 17.82 0.14 25.26
CA VAL A 656 18.41 1.14 24.33
C VAL A 656 19.87 0.81 24.05
N ALA A 657 20.65 0.47 25.09
CA ALA A 657 22.06 0.11 24.92
C ALA A 657 22.23 -1.16 24.08
N PHE A 658 21.41 -2.19 24.33
CA PHE A 658 21.38 -3.39 23.51
C PHE A 658 21.03 -3.05 22.05
N HIS A 659 19.93 -2.34 21.80
CA HIS A 659 19.40 -2.10 20.46
C HIS A 659 20.39 -1.23 19.64
N MET A 660 20.91 -0.16 20.24
CA MET A 660 21.94 0.67 19.63
C MET A 660 23.21 -0.13 19.30
N SER A 661 23.68 -0.96 20.23
CA SER A 661 24.89 -1.77 20.01
C SER A 661 24.65 -2.84 18.95
N TYR A 662 23.48 -3.46 18.94
CA TYR A 662 23.11 -4.47 17.95
C TYR A 662 23.09 -3.85 16.55
N ASN A 663 22.34 -2.78 16.32
CA ASN A 663 22.29 -2.14 15.00
C ASN A 663 23.65 -1.55 14.60
N GLY A 664 24.39 -0.96 15.54
CA GLY A 664 25.72 -0.42 15.29
C GLY A 664 26.73 -1.49 14.86
N LEU A 665 26.74 -2.64 15.54
CA LEU A 665 27.59 -3.78 15.17
C LEU A 665 27.22 -4.35 13.81
N GLN A 666 25.92 -4.39 13.46
CA GLN A 666 25.48 -4.82 12.14
C GLN A 666 26.01 -3.88 11.05
N LEU A 667 25.91 -2.56 11.24
CA LEU A 667 26.42 -1.56 10.30
C LEU A 667 27.95 -1.64 10.16
N LEU A 668 28.67 -1.73 11.28
CA LEU A 668 30.14 -1.86 11.27
C LEU A 668 30.58 -3.14 10.55
N ARG A 669 29.90 -4.27 10.77
CA ARG A 669 30.20 -5.53 10.07
C ARG A 669 30.00 -5.39 8.57
N THR A 670 28.94 -4.70 8.13
CA THR A 670 28.69 -4.48 6.71
C THR A 670 29.71 -3.51 6.10
N SER A 671 30.03 -2.40 6.78
CA SER A 671 30.98 -1.39 6.28
C SER A 671 32.44 -1.85 6.27
N PHE A 672 32.82 -2.78 7.14
CA PHE A 672 34.18 -3.32 7.23
C PHE A 672 34.26 -4.80 6.83
N ALA A 673 33.31 -5.30 6.03
CA ALA A 673 33.21 -6.73 5.70
C ALA A 673 34.51 -7.28 5.11
N ASP A 674 35.11 -6.57 4.14
CA ASP A 674 36.35 -7.00 3.47
C ASP A 674 37.53 -6.96 4.44
N SER A 675 37.69 -5.87 5.20
CA SER A 675 38.75 -5.74 6.21
C SER A 675 38.64 -6.79 7.32
N LEU A 676 37.43 -7.19 7.70
CA LEU A 676 37.18 -8.24 8.69
C LEU A 676 37.49 -9.64 8.12
N ALA A 677 37.20 -9.87 6.84
CA ALA A 677 37.53 -11.12 6.16
C ALA A 677 39.05 -11.32 6.00
N ASP A 678 39.81 -10.24 5.88
CA ASP A 678 41.27 -10.26 5.74
C ASP A 678 42.04 -10.42 7.08
N LEU A 679 41.35 -10.42 8.22
CA LEU A 679 42.01 -10.56 9.52
C LEU A 679 42.66 -11.96 9.67
N PRO A 680 43.82 -12.07 10.35
CA PRO A 680 44.43 -13.35 10.63
C PRO A 680 43.46 -14.26 11.41
N ARG A 681 43.22 -15.48 10.89
CA ARG A 681 42.26 -16.46 11.44
C ARG A 681 40.79 -16.01 11.41
N ALA A 682 40.43 -15.05 10.55
CA ALA A 682 39.03 -14.66 10.31
C ALA A 682 38.17 -15.87 9.95
N GLU A 683 38.70 -16.84 9.22
CA GLU A 683 38.05 -18.11 8.83
C GLU A 683 37.49 -18.93 10.01
N TRP A 684 37.98 -18.75 11.24
CA TRP A 684 37.43 -19.44 12.41
C TRP A 684 36.15 -18.78 12.92
N VAL A 685 35.97 -17.49 12.64
CA VAL A 685 34.86 -16.66 13.14
C VAL A 685 33.83 -16.39 12.05
N PHE A 686 34.31 -16.05 10.87
CA PHE A 686 33.55 -15.58 9.74
C PHE A 686 33.61 -16.57 8.58
N ARG A 687 32.54 -16.57 7.79
CA ARG A 687 32.44 -17.28 6.52
C ARG A 687 31.66 -16.43 5.52
N PRO A 688 31.79 -16.67 4.21
CA PRO A 688 30.84 -16.12 3.25
C PRO A 688 29.41 -16.52 3.65
N SER A 689 28.51 -15.54 3.69
CA SER A 689 27.10 -15.81 4.00
C SER A 689 26.36 -16.32 2.77
N SER A 690 25.34 -17.16 2.99
CA SER A 690 24.47 -17.67 1.93
C SER A 690 23.32 -16.73 1.60
N ALA A 691 23.06 -15.72 2.42
CA ALA A 691 22.00 -14.73 2.20
C ALA A 691 22.53 -13.52 1.43
N GLU A 692 21.81 -13.10 0.40
CA GLU A 692 22.22 -12.01 -0.50
C GLU A 692 22.41 -10.67 0.23
N ALA A 693 21.59 -10.41 1.24
CA ALA A 693 21.67 -9.18 2.05
C ALA A 693 22.78 -9.17 3.11
N VAL A 694 23.54 -10.26 3.24
CA VAL A 694 24.58 -10.42 4.26
C VAL A 694 25.87 -10.88 3.59
N ARG A 695 26.90 -10.02 3.58
CA ARG A 695 28.21 -10.37 2.99
C ARG A 695 28.98 -11.40 3.83
N LEU A 696 29.06 -11.18 5.15
CA LEU A 696 29.95 -11.94 6.04
C LEU A 696 29.19 -12.67 7.17
N GLY A 697 28.88 -13.95 6.98
CA GLY A 697 28.22 -14.79 7.99
C GLY A 697 29.15 -15.24 9.11
N PHE A 698 28.59 -15.88 10.14
CA PHE A 698 29.37 -16.47 11.25
C PHE A 698 29.47 -18.00 11.12
N THR A 699 30.57 -18.57 11.59
CA THR A 699 30.75 -20.03 11.62
C THR A 699 29.81 -20.68 12.65
N THR A 700 29.37 -21.91 12.40
CA THR A 700 28.45 -22.63 13.29
C THR A 700 28.96 -22.77 14.74
N PRO A 701 30.26 -23.06 14.99
CA PRO A 701 30.79 -23.09 16.35
C PRO A 701 30.61 -21.76 17.08
N VAL A 702 30.83 -20.63 16.41
CA VAL A 702 30.63 -19.29 16.99
C VAL A 702 29.17 -19.06 17.32
N VAL A 703 28.24 -19.40 16.42
CA VAL A 703 26.79 -19.28 16.67
C VAL A 703 26.37 -20.09 17.90
N ILE A 704 26.86 -21.33 18.05
CA ILE A 704 26.55 -22.19 19.21
C ILE A 704 27.12 -21.60 20.51
N LEU A 705 28.40 -21.20 20.50
CA LEU A 705 29.06 -20.60 21.68
C LEU A 705 28.36 -19.31 22.12
N CYS A 706 27.99 -18.46 21.17
CA CYS A 706 27.22 -17.25 21.42
C CYS A 706 25.81 -17.55 21.93
N GLY A 707 25.16 -18.63 21.47
CA GLY A 707 23.89 -19.12 22.01
C GLY A 707 23.99 -19.50 23.49
N LEU A 708 25.03 -20.25 23.86
CA LEU A 708 25.29 -20.63 25.26
C LEU A 708 25.60 -19.39 26.12
N ALA A 709 26.41 -18.46 25.60
CA ALA A 709 26.71 -17.20 26.29
C ALA A 709 25.47 -16.32 26.47
N ALA A 710 24.59 -16.25 25.47
CA ALA A 710 23.33 -15.51 25.56
C ALA A 710 22.42 -16.06 26.66
N ILE A 711 22.31 -17.39 26.78
CA ILE A 711 21.55 -18.04 27.86
C ILE A 711 22.14 -17.69 29.24
N ALA A 712 23.47 -17.75 29.38
CA ALA A 712 24.15 -17.41 30.63
C ALA A 712 23.94 -15.94 31.02
N LEU A 713 24.08 -15.02 30.07
CA LEU A 713 23.84 -13.58 30.29
C LEU A 713 22.37 -13.31 30.64
N LEU A 714 21.42 -13.95 29.96
CA LEU A 714 20.00 -13.81 30.26
C LEU A 714 19.63 -14.33 31.65
N TRP A 715 20.32 -15.37 32.13
CA TRP A 715 20.13 -15.85 33.50
C TRP A 715 20.63 -14.85 34.55
N GLN A 716 21.65 -14.05 34.21
CA GLN A 716 22.15 -12.97 35.07
C GLN A 716 21.24 -11.73 35.07
N VAL A 717 20.38 -11.53 34.05
CA VAL A 717 19.40 -10.42 33.95
C VAL A 717 18.26 -10.52 35.01
N GLY A 718 18.45 -11.28 36.09
CA GLY A 718 17.48 -11.49 37.15
C GLY A 718 17.47 -10.41 38.26
N PRO A 719 16.55 -10.54 39.24
CA PRO A 719 16.41 -9.60 40.36
C PRO A 719 17.65 -9.47 41.26
N SER A 720 18.64 -10.36 41.12
CA SER A 720 19.85 -10.38 41.95
C SER A 720 20.76 -9.16 41.74
N MET A 721 20.63 -8.42 40.64
CA MET A 721 21.34 -7.15 40.44
C MET A 721 20.72 -5.96 41.20
N TYR A 722 19.54 -6.15 41.80
CA TYR A 722 18.76 -5.06 42.41
C TYR A 722 18.14 -5.50 43.74
N THR A 723 18.97 -5.98 44.66
CA THR A 723 18.63 -5.94 46.09
C THR A 723 18.90 -4.54 46.65
N SER A 724 17.99 -3.61 46.38
CA SER A 724 17.77 -2.46 47.26
C SER A 724 16.30 -2.04 47.16
N ALA A 725 15.56 -2.45 48.19
CA ALA A 725 14.29 -1.94 48.68
C ALA A 725 13.61 -0.83 47.86
N GLU A 726 12.63 -1.20 47.05
CA GLU A 726 11.37 -0.46 46.95
C GLU A 726 10.28 -1.45 46.53
N THR A 727 9.59 -1.97 47.55
CA THR A 727 8.31 -2.67 47.43
C THR A 727 7.28 -1.73 46.82
N TYR A 728 7.19 -1.68 45.49
CA TYR A 728 5.93 -1.37 44.81
C TYR A 728 5.07 -2.63 44.84
N GLY A 729 4.59 -2.93 46.03
CA GLY A 729 3.68 -4.02 46.33
C GLY A 729 2.90 -3.68 47.59
N SER A 730 1.61 -3.45 47.41
CA SER A 730 0.54 -3.83 48.35
C SER A 730 0.26 -3.01 49.62
N LYS A 731 0.41 -1.67 49.64
CA LYS A 731 -0.16 -0.90 50.78
C LYS A 731 -1.03 0.34 50.49
N ASP A 732 -1.06 0.89 49.27
CA ASP A 732 -1.94 2.04 48.96
C ASP A 732 -3.09 1.73 47.98
N ASP A 733 -3.21 0.51 47.47
CA ASP A 733 -4.28 0.09 46.54
C ASP A 733 -5.60 -0.32 47.23
N ALA A 734 -5.74 -0.03 48.53
CA ALA A 734 -6.92 -0.38 49.32
C ALA A 734 -7.68 0.86 49.83
N SER A 735 -7.86 1.90 49.01
CA SER A 735 -8.91 2.91 49.23
C SER A 735 -9.06 3.85 48.03
N SER A 736 -9.74 3.39 47.00
CA SER A 736 -10.44 4.28 46.07
C SER A 736 -11.76 3.61 45.69
N PRO A 737 -12.90 4.05 46.24
CA PRO A 737 -14.18 3.57 45.76
C PRO A 737 -14.35 4.11 44.34
N LEU A 738 -14.60 3.20 43.38
CA LEU A 738 -15.35 3.50 42.16
C LEU A 738 -16.44 4.53 42.50
N PRO A 739 -16.67 5.57 41.69
CA PRO A 739 -17.74 6.51 41.99
C PRO A 739 -19.09 5.80 41.84
N LYS A 740 -19.60 5.25 42.95
CA LYS A 740 -21.03 5.15 43.25
C LYS A 740 -21.59 6.53 43.63
N ALA A 741 -21.08 7.60 43.01
CA ALA A 741 -21.39 8.99 43.33
C ALA A 741 -21.82 9.77 42.07
N ALA A 742 -22.62 9.11 41.21
CA ALA A 742 -23.51 9.78 40.27
C ALA A 742 -24.95 9.20 40.32
N ALA A 743 -25.25 8.35 41.32
CA ALA A 743 -26.55 7.70 41.50
C ALA A 743 -27.25 8.07 42.82
N ALA A 744 -26.78 9.09 43.55
CA ALA A 744 -27.33 9.46 44.86
C ALA A 744 -27.62 10.96 45.04
N GLU A 745 -27.59 11.76 43.96
CA GLU A 745 -27.94 13.19 44.01
C GLU A 745 -29.04 13.53 42.97
N GLN A 746 -30.04 12.66 42.85
CA GLN A 746 -31.30 12.92 42.13
C GLN A 746 -32.51 12.37 42.90
N THR A 747 -32.47 12.50 44.23
CA THR A 747 -33.65 12.33 45.10
C THR A 747 -34.00 13.61 45.86
N ARG A 748 -33.59 14.77 45.34
CA ARG A 748 -34.14 16.07 45.72
C ARG A 748 -34.13 17.02 44.53
N LEU A 749 -35.35 17.46 44.17
CA LEU A 749 -35.77 18.39 43.12
C LEU A 749 -36.02 17.78 41.74
#